data_AF-A0A5C3L208-F1
#
_entry.id   AF-A0A5C3L208-F1
#
_cell.length_a   1.000
_cell.length_b   1.000
_cell.length_c   1.000
_cell.angle_alpha   90.00
_cell.angle_beta   90.00
_cell.angle_gamma   90.00
#
_symmetry.space_group_name_H-M   'P 1'
#
loop_
_entity.id
_entity.type
_entity.pdbx_description
1 polymer ?
#
loop_
_entity_poly.entity_id
_entity_poly.type
_entity_poly.pdbx_seq_one_letter_code
_entity_poly.pdbx_strand_id
1 'polypeptide(L)'
;MSSEASTSKLHDVSHLADLLVAGSSDKAATGSLNRPGTKSYLSNLTTYSISELQIEPATLQTQSHHLTSSLTSLTHTSYPTFLSLHRTTTALTNSLQVLSSSLDALLNKSLPTLEESATNWKQRTEEILRERGRAKVVLDQHDKIRDLLDIPLLIDACVRNGYFAEALSLSSHAKALSTSQSFQEKSPPLVLQSVLSEVHNSVTQMLLSLLATLYEPNKKLPALWKAVNFLRKMDAFGPSSPFATRNPSKTRVYLASEDSTSPEDEITNEEQIALAFLVGRESQLKSALETVGSDVSRLSKDRELDDREKEDLARYLKKYIDAWREGVYDIITQYTTIFLEKSSSGPTQQPPPKRHTPLSSSTPGHSNQELVRLHSLITTFGSHALDVHLIPILSPALPLLSLSLLPSLLTQLTYCSTAFARVGLDFRGILSLLFADAILQVVGRDAKAASEQWFSRLRKATGAASSGPSSRDRKHVVPPSKWLITAAALSSPPTPSPSPVQSPPHIPPQILASYPPLAEHTNSLLGVFNALRLLAPLSIHSDLVEVINDILAHGGDSLLNYLKSFSSGLSQSTAVTDDELEKRRRDQRVAYAIGEVYLSVFVPFIQRALVQGIYGNSEEAKSVTADAKLQQISERWDKLKPELQQSSS
;
A
#
# COMPACT_ATOMS: atom_id res chain seq x y z
N MET A 1 19.69 162.59 70.47
CA MET A 1 19.04 162.34 71.78
C MET A 1 17.59 162.00 71.47
N SER A 2 17.19 160.75 71.36
CA SER A 2 16.96 159.76 72.43
C SER A 2 15.45 159.54 72.57
N SER A 3 15.06 158.25 72.60
CA SER A 3 13.75 157.71 73.02
C SER A 3 12.62 157.83 71.97
N GLU A 4 12.34 156.77 71.20
CA GLU A 4 11.43 155.65 71.52
C GLU A 4 9.96 156.06 71.69
N ALA A 5 9.16 155.73 70.68
CA ALA A 5 7.75 155.39 70.86
C ALA A 5 7.36 154.39 69.77
N SER A 6 7.50 153.10 70.09
CA SER A 6 7.01 151.99 69.28
C SER A 6 5.48 152.02 69.22
N THR A 7 4.90 152.02 68.01
CA THR A 7 3.52 151.58 67.80
C THR A 7 3.52 150.09 67.49
N SER A 8 3.34 149.33 68.56
CA SER A 8 2.82 147.98 68.72
C SER A 8 2.59 147.14 67.45
N LYS A 9 3.52 146.19 67.26
CA LYS A 9 3.29 144.92 66.56
C LYS A 9 2.18 144.14 67.27
N LEU A 10 1.06 143.88 66.60
CA LEU A 10 0.13 142.83 67.02
C LEU A 10 0.68 141.49 66.54
N HIS A 11 1.25 140.76 67.50
CA HIS A 11 2.03 139.53 67.29
C HIS A 11 1.16 138.27 67.38
N ASP A 12 -0.06 138.27 66.82
CA ASP A 12 -0.97 137.13 66.90
C ASP A 12 -1.83 136.97 65.63
N VAL A 13 -1.40 136.10 64.70
CA VAL A 13 -2.11 135.86 63.42
C VAL A 13 -2.63 134.42 63.29
N SER A 14 -2.22 133.49 64.18
CA SER A 14 -2.93 132.21 64.38
C SER A 14 -4.42 132.48 64.68
N HIS A 15 -4.66 133.49 65.52
CA HIS A 15 -6.00 133.90 65.93
C HIS A 15 -6.80 134.60 64.82
N LEU A 16 -6.19 135.13 63.76
CA LEU A 16 -6.93 135.87 62.72
C LEU A 16 -7.55 134.95 61.68
N ALA A 17 -6.84 133.88 61.28
CA ALA A 17 -7.41 132.81 60.45
C ALA A 17 -8.54 132.08 61.21
N ASP A 18 -8.35 131.84 62.51
CA ASP A 18 -9.36 131.20 63.37
C ASP A 18 -10.54 132.14 63.70
N LEU A 19 -10.34 133.46 63.85
CA LEU A 19 -11.41 134.45 64.07
C LEU A 19 -12.25 134.69 62.80
N LEU A 20 -11.64 134.68 61.60
CA LEU A 20 -12.37 134.76 60.33
C LEU A 20 -13.14 133.47 60.03
N VAL A 21 -12.61 132.31 60.44
CA VAL A 21 -13.32 131.02 60.41
C VAL A 21 -14.45 130.95 61.44
N ALA A 22 -14.29 131.57 62.61
CA ALA A 22 -15.31 131.60 63.67
C ALA A 22 -16.44 132.62 63.44
N GLY A 23 -16.18 133.72 62.72
CA GLY A 23 -17.17 134.75 62.39
C GLY A 23 -17.99 134.50 61.11
N SER A 24 -17.60 133.53 60.28
CA SER A 24 -18.26 133.22 59.00
C SER A 24 -19.15 131.98 59.10
N SER A 25 -20.46 132.12 58.83
CA SER A 25 -21.44 131.03 58.86
C SER A 25 -21.31 130.03 57.69
N ASP A 26 -20.32 130.18 56.80
CA ASP A 26 -20.27 129.50 55.51
C ASP A 26 -19.17 128.41 55.45
N LYS A 27 -19.58 127.13 55.53
CA LYS A 27 -18.68 125.94 55.57
C LYS A 27 -17.79 125.77 54.33
N ALA A 28 -18.06 126.48 53.23
CA ALA A 28 -17.24 126.44 52.02
C ALA A 28 -15.92 127.23 52.16
N ALA A 29 -15.89 128.27 53.00
CA ALA A 29 -14.69 129.06 53.23
C ALA A 29 -13.63 128.26 54.03
N THR A 30 -14.05 127.40 54.96
CA THR A 30 -13.14 126.69 55.90
C THR A 30 -12.27 125.62 55.22
N GLY A 31 -12.74 124.99 54.14
CA GLY A 31 -11.95 124.03 53.36
C GLY A 31 -10.91 124.69 52.43
N SER A 32 -11.19 125.92 51.96
CA SER A 32 -10.27 126.66 51.08
C SER A 32 -9.10 127.27 51.86
N LEU A 33 -9.31 127.67 53.13
CA LEU A 33 -8.26 128.18 54.01
C LEU A 33 -7.24 127.11 54.47
N ASN A 34 -7.57 125.82 54.39
CA ASN A 34 -6.68 124.71 54.76
C ASN A 34 -5.86 124.13 53.61
N ARG A 35 -5.86 124.75 52.42
CA ARG A 35 -4.96 124.35 51.32
C ARG A 35 -3.50 124.70 51.66
N PRO A 36 -2.54 123.81 51.32
CA PRO A 36 -1.12 124.08 51.54
C PRO A 36 -0.69 125.31 50.73
N GLY A 37 -0.18 126.34 51.41
CA GLY A 37 0.23 127.63 50.82
C GLY A 37 -0.59 128.85 51.27
N THR A 38 -1.80 128.66 51.80
CA THR A 38 -2.67 129.78 52.25
C THR A 38 -2.15 130.47 53.51
N LYS A 39 -1.54 129.70 54.44
CA LYS A 39 -0.97 130.23 55.69
C LYS A 39 0.22 131.18 55.45
N SER A 40 1.06 130.86 54.47
CA SER A 40 2.20 131.69 54.04
C SER A 40 1.78 132.95 53.28
N TYR A 41 0.64 132.93 52.60
CA TYR A 41 0.11 134.11 51.91
C TYR A 41 -0.54 135.09 52.90
N LEU A 42 -1.24 134.59 53.91
CA LEU A 42 -1.82 135.43 54.99
C LEU A 42 -0.75 136.13 55.84
N SER A 43 0.42 135.51 56.07
CA SER A 43 1.54 136.20 56.74
C SER A 43 2.08 137.36 55.91
N ASN A 44 2.14 137.22 54.58
CA ASN A 44 2.62 138.29 53.69
C ASN A 44 1.66 139.49 53.67
N LEU A 45 0.33 139.25 53.74
CA LEU A 45 -0.69 140.31 53.80
C LEU A 45 -0.53 141.25 55.01
N THR A 46 0.00 140.76 56.12
CA THR A 46 0.23 141.60 57.33
C THR A 46 1.44 142.54 57.23
N THR A 47 2.25 142.40 56.19
CA THR A 47 3.44 143.25 55.97
C THR A 47 3.21 144.42 54.99
N TYR A 48 2.03 144.50 54.36
CA TYR A 48 1.69 145.55 53.39
C TYR A 48 1.05 146.79 54.04
N SER A 49 1.25 147.96 53.43
CA SER A 49 0.65 149.22 53.88
C SER A 49 -0.83 149.32 53.51
N ILE A 50 -1.63 150.13 54.25
CA ILE A 50 -3.10 150.17 54.11
C ILE A 50 -3.58 150.53 52.69
N SER A 51 -2.79 151.30 51.93
CA SER A 51 -3.10 151.68 50.54
C SER A 51 -2.86 150.54 49.55
N GLU A 52 -1.89 149.66 49.81
CA GLU A 52 -1.61 148.48 48.97
C GLU A 52 -2.62 147.36 49.23
N LEU A 53 -3.10 147.22 50.47
CA LEU A 53 -4.10 146.22 50.84
C LEU A 53 -5.47 146.43 50.16
N GLN A 54 -5.82 147.68 49.82
CA GLN A 54 -7.05 147.98 49.08
C GLN A 54 -6.96 147.65 47.58
N ILE A 55 -5.75 147.61 47.01
CA ILE A 55 -5.51 147.32 45.59
C ILE A 55 -5.30 145.80 45.35
N GLU A 56 -4.88 145.06 46.39
CA GLU A 56 -4.57 143.62 46.32
C GLU A 56 -5.74 142.70 45.86
N PRO A 57 -7.02 142.94 46.22
CA PRO A 57 -8.12 142.14 45.68
C PRO A 57 -8.23 142.25 44.16
N ALA A 58 -7.95 143.44 43.62
CA ALA A 58 -7.98 143.67 42.18
C ALA A 58 -6.78 142.98 41.48
N THR A 59 -5.58 142.98 42.08
CA THR A 59 -4.41 142.28 41.51
C THR A 59 -4.58 140.76 41.55
N LEU A 60 -5.07 140.19 42.66
CA LEU A 60 -5.39 138.76 42.77
C LEU A 60 -6.46 138.33 41.78
N GLN A 61 -7.51 139.13 41.62
CA GLN A 61 -8.56 138.83 40.64
C GLN A 61 -7.99 138.86 39.21
N THR A 62 -7.10 139.81 38.91
CA THR A 62 -6.39 139.85 37.63
C THR A 62 -5.49 138.61 37.44
N GLN A 63 -4.74 138.17 38.46
CA GLN A 63 -3.88 136.99 38.39
C GLN A 63 -4.66 135.67 38.30
N SER A 64 -5.77 135.56 39.02
CA SER A 64 -6.68 134.41 38.92
C SER A 64 -7.29 134.32 37.52
N HIS A 65 -7.76 135.45 36.97
CA HIS A 65 -8.21 135.49 35.58
C HIS A 65 -7.08 135.15 34.60
N HIS A 66 -5.86 135.61 34.83
CA HIS A 66 -4.71 135.26 34.00
C HIS A 66 -4.35 133.77 34.09
N LEU A 67 -4.27 133.17 35.28
CA LEU A 67 -3.98 131.75 35.47
C LEU A 67 -5.11 130.87 34.94
N THR A 68 -6.36 131.25 35.16
CA THR A 68 -7.50 130.52 34.63
C THR A 68 -7.53 130.63 33.11
N SER A 69 -7.19 131.78 32.54
CA SER A 69 -7.00 131.94 31.10
C SER A 69 -5.80 131.14 30.58
N SER A 70 -4.68 131.08 31.31
CA SER A 70 -3.51 130.29 30.93
C SER A 70 -3.76 128.79 31.05
N LEU A 71 -4.52 128.34 32.05
CA LEU A 71 -4.86 126.93 32.26
C LEU A 71 -5.99 126.51 31.33
N THR A 72 -6.95 127.40 31.04
CA THR A 72 -7.95 127.19 29.99
C THR A 72 -7.29 127.19 28.61
N SER A 73 -6.32 128.06 28.36
CA SER A 73 -5.50 128.02 27.14
C SER A 73 -4.64 126.75 27.09
N LEU A 74 -4.01 126.33 28.18
CA LEU A 74 -3.21 125.10 28.23
C LEU A 74 -4.09 123.86 28.03
N THR A 75 -5.21 123.77 28.74
CA THR A 75 -6.17 122.67 28.55
C THR A 75 -6.78 122.69 27.16
N HIS A 76 -7.05 123.86 26.55
CA HIS A 76 -7.55 123.93 25.18
C HIS A 76 -6.47 123.62 24.13
N THR A 77 -5.21 123.97 24.39
CA THR A 77 -4.08 123.73 23.49
C THR A 77 -3.51 122.32 23.62
N SER A 78 -3.56 121.72 24.81
CA SER A 78 -2.96 120.42 25.13
C SER A 78 -3.96 119.34 25.62
N TYR A 79 -5.26 119.56 25.49
CA TYR A 79 -6.32 118.54 25.70
C TYR A 79 -6.08 117.24 24.90
N PRO A 80 -5.60 117.28 23.63
CA PRO A 80 -5.29 116.06 22.88
C PRO A 80 -4.24 115.18 23.57
N THR A 81 -3.27 115.80 24.24
CA THR A 81 -2.19 115.11 24.95
C THR A 81 -2.70 114.39 26.20
N PHE A 82 -3.65 114.99 26.93
CA PHE A 82 -4.27 114.36 28.10
C PHE A 82 -5.22 113.22 27.71
N LEU A 83 -5.99 113.37 26.63
CA LEU A 83 -6.80 112.28 26.09
C LEU A 83 -5.94 111.12 25.59
N SER A 84 -4.83 111.44 24.92
CA SER A 84 -3.84 110.44 24.50
C SER A 84 -3.26 109.72 25.70
N LEU A 85 -2.83 110.43 26.75
CA LEU A 85 -2.29 109.83 27.98
C LEU A 85 -3.31 108.93 28.69
N HIS A 86 -4.56 109.37 28.79
CA HIS A 86 -5.61 108.56 29.41
C HIS A 86 -5.94 107.32 28.57
N ARG A 87 -6.00 107.47 27.24
CA ARG A 87 -6.23 106.35 26.31
C ARG A 87 -5.07 105.35 26.33
N THR A 88 -3.81 105.80 26.38
CA THR A 88 -2.66 104.91 26.45
C THR A 88 -2.58 104.19 27.79
N THR A 89 -2.86 104.89 28.89
CA THR A 89 -2.85 104.28 30.23
C THR A 89 -3.95 103.23 30.39
N THR A 90 -5.18 103.54 29.96
CA THR A 90 -6.29 102.57 30.02
C THR A 90 -6.07 101.39 29.06
N ALA A 91 -5.53 101.64 27.86
CA ALA A 91 -5.15 100.57 26.94
C ALA A 91 -4.04 99.67 27.51
N LEU A 92 -3.05 100.24 28.21
CA LEU A 92 -1.96 99.49 28.85
C LEU A 92 -2.48 98.63 30.01
N THR A 93 -3.36 99.15 30.87
CA THR A 93 -3.93 98.37 31.97
C THR A 93 -4.77 97.21 31.42
N ASN A 94 -5.56 97.45 30.38
CA ASN A 94 -6.35 96.40 29.74
C ASN A 94 -5.46 95.33 29.08
N SER A 95 -4.38 95.72 28.41
CA SER A 95 -3.47 94.75 27.79
C SER A 95 -2.72 93.91 28.84
N LEU A 96 -2.33 94.49 29.97
CA LEU A 96 -1.74 93.77 31.10
C LEU A 96 -2.73 92.81 31.75
N GLN A 97 -3.99 93.22 31.93
CA GLN A 97 -5.05 92.34 32.46
C GLN A 97 -5.30 91.14 31.52
N VAL A 98 -5.39 91.41 30.22
CA VAL A 98 -5.52 90.36 29.20
C VAL A 98 -4.30 89.44 29.20
N LEU A 99 -3.08 90.00 29.27
CA LEU A 99 -1.85 89.22 29.35
C LEU A 99 -1.81 88.33 30.60
N SER A 100 -2.24 88.84 31.76
CA SER A 100 -2.31 88.03 32.97
C SER A 100 -3.30 86.87 32.81
N SER A 101 -4.49 87.16 32.28
CA SER A 101 -5.52 86.13 32.07
C SER A 101 -5.10 85.07 31.04
N SER A 102 -4.35 85.47 30.01
CA SER A 102 -3.82 84.53 29.02
C SER A 102 -2.67 83.70 29.59
N LEU A 103 -1.82 84.29 30.45
CA LEU A 103 -0.77 83.57 31.17
C LEU A 103 -1.36 82.53 32.13
N ASP A 104 -2.41 82.89 32.87
CA ASP A 104 -3.11 81.96 33.77
C ASP A 104 -3.81 80.83 33.00
N ALA A 105 -4.43 81.14 31.86
CA ALA A 105 -5.02 80.12 30.98
C ALA A 105 -3.94 79.20 30.37
N LEU A 106 -2.78 79.75 30.04
CA LEU A 106 -1.64 78.99 29.52
C LEU A 106 -1.15 78.00 30.58
N LEU A 107 -0.89 78.50 31.79
CA LEU A 107 -0.28 77.74 32.88
C LEU A 107 -1.22 76.67 33.45
N ASN A 108 -2.48 77.04 33.71
CA ASN A 108 -3.41 76.16 34.44
C ASN A 108 -4.18 75.20 33.53
N LYS A 109 -4.36 75.52 32.24
CA LYS A 109 -5.20 74.72 31.34
C LYS A 109 -4.42 74.15 30.18
N SER A 110 -3.74 74.98 29.39
CA SER A 110 -3.16 74.49 28.14
C SER A 110 -1.94 73.58 28.36
N LEU A 111 -1.05 73.92 29.31
CA LEU A 111 0.17 73.16 29.55
C LEU A 111 -0.10 71.76 30.13
N PRO A 112 -0.98 71.60 31.15
CA PRO A 112 -1.34 70.27 31.64
C PRO A 112 -2.08 69.42 30.60
N THR A 113 -2.98 70.02 29.80
CA THR A 113 -3.67 69.27 28.73
C THR A 113 -2.71 68.80 27.62
N LEU A 114 -1.66 69.58 27.36
CA LEU A 114 -0.60 69.19 26.43
C LEU A 114 0.25 68.05 26.99
N GLU A 115 0.60 68.11 28.28
CA GLU A 115 1.34 67.05 28.97
C GLU A 115 0.54 65.74 29.04
N GLU A 116 -0.74 65.80 29.39
CA GLU A 116 -1.66 64.65 29.39
C GLU A 116 -1.81 64.06 27.98
N SER A 117 -1.94 64.91 26.95
CA SER A 117 -2.02 64.45 25.56
C SER A 117 -0.69 63.84 25.09
N ALA A 118 0.47 64.37 25.51
CA ALA A 118 1.77 63.83 25.15
C ALA A 118 2.06 62.47 25.81
N THR A 119 1.67 62.30 27.07
CA THR A 119 1.80 61.02 27.79
C THR A 119 0.86 59.95 27.21
N ASN A 120 -0.39 60.31 26.93
CA ASN A 120 -1.35 59.43 26.26
C ASN A 120 -0.92 59.09 24.82
N TRP A 121 -0.38 60.07 24.09
CA TRP A 121 0.21 59.85 22.77
C TRP A 121 1.34 58.83 22.83
N LYS A 122 2.25 58.93 23.80
CA LYS A 122 3.33 57.96 23.97
C LYS A 122 2.78 56.54 24.18
N GLN A 123 1.80 56.37 25.06
CA GLN A 123 1.22 55.06 25.36
C GLN A 123 0.49 54.45 24.15
N ARG A 124 -0.32 55.22 23.43
CA ARG A 124 -0.99 54.76 22.21
C ARG A 124 -0.01 54.48 21.07
N THR A 125 1.02 55.30 20.95
CA THR A 125 2.02 55.17 19.88
C THR A 125 2.91 53.97 20.12
N GLU A 126 3.18 53.58 21.36
CA GLU A 126 4.01 52.42 21.68
C GLU A 126 3.42 51.10 21.15
N GLU A 127 2.10 50.88 21.30
CA GLU A 127 1.43 49.70 20.74
C GLU A 127 1.47 49.71 19.20
N ILE A 128 1.18 50.87 18.58
CA ILE A 128 1.23 51.03 17.13
C ILE A 128 2.65 50.85 16.59
N LEU A 129 3.67 51.38 17.28
CA LEU A 129 5.08 51.20 16.93
C LEU A 129 5.51 49.74 17.06
N ARG A 130 4.99 49.03 18.07
CA ARG A 130 5.23 47.59 18.22
C ARG A 130 4.59 46.80 17.08
N GLU A 131 3.34 47.07 16.73
CA GLU A 131 2.67 46.43 15.58
C GLU A 131 3.34 46.78 14.25
N ARG A 132 3.72 48.05 14.05
CA ARG A 132 4.50 48.48 12.89
C ARG A 132 5.87 47.81 12.85
N GLY A 133 6.52 47.63 14.00
CA GLY A 133 7.78 46.91 14.13
C GLY A 133 7.63 45.45 13.72
N ARG A 134 6.59 44.78 14.20
CA ARG A 134 6.24 43.41 13.79
C ARG A 134 5.95 43.32 12.29
N ALA A 135 5.10 44.21 11.78
CA ALA A 135 4.76 44.26 10.35
C ALA A 135 5.98 44.55 9.48
N LYS A 136 6.90 45.42 9.94
CA LYS A 136 8.17 45.68 9.24
C LYS A 136 9.06 44.45 9.23
N VAL A 137 9.20 43.73 10.34
CA VAL A 137 9.98 42.48 10.37
C VAL A 137 9.37 41.42 9.44
N VAL A 138 8.03 41.31 9.40
CA VAL A 138 7.35 40.42 8.46
C VAL A 138 7.58 40.85 7.01
N LEU A 139 7.49 42.14 6.71
CA LEU A 139 7.78 42.67 5.38
C LEU A 139 9.23 42.41 4.97
N ASP A 140 10.19 42.64 5.87
CA ASP A 140 11.61 42.44 5.59
C ASP A 140 11.97 40.95 5.38
N GLN A 141 11.17 40.01 5.92
CA GLN A 141 11.40 38.56 5.82
C GLN A 141 10.32 37.82 4.99
N HIS A 142 9.42 38.53 4.31
CA HIS A 142 8.27 37.88 3.66
C HIS A 142 8.69 36.91 2.56
N ASP A 143 9.78 37.22 1.84
CA ASP A 143 10.30 36.38 0.76
C ASP A 143 10.76 35.02 1.30
N LYS A 144 11.46 35.02 2.44
CA LYS A 144 11.91 33.78 3.06
C LYS A 144 10.77 32.93 3.61
N ILE A 145 9.71 33.57 4.12
CA ILE A 145 8.51 32.85 4.58
C ILE A 145 7.78 32.24 3.39
N ARG A 146 7.69 32.97 2.28
CA ARG A 146 7.13 32.45 1.03
C ARG A 146 7.95 31.25 0.53
N ASP A 147 9.28 31.36 0.47
CA ASP A 147 10.15 30.27 0.06
C ASP A 147 9.93 29.01 0.91
N LEU A 148 9.71 29.16 2.23
CA LEU A 148 9.41 28.05 3.14
C LEU A 148 8.06 27.39 2.85
N LEU A 149 7.03 28.19 2.52
CA LEU A 149 5.69 27.72 2.17
C LEU A 149 5.63 27.11 0.76
N ASP A 150 6.57 27.47 -0.12
CA ASP A 150 6.68 26.93 -1.48
C ASP A 150 7.36 25.54 -1.50
N ILE A 151 8.07 25.13 -0.43
CA ILE A 151 8.78 23.83 -0.36
C ILE A 151 7.85 22.63 -0.65
N PRO A 152 6.70 22.45 0.01
CA PRO A 152 5.84 21.29 -0.24
C PRO A 152 5.30 21.26 -1.67
N LEU A 153 4.91 22.41 -2.20
CA LEU A 153 4.46 22.57 -3.59
C LEU A 153 5.55 22.18 -4.59
N LEU A 154 6.80 22.57 -4.30
CA LEU A 154 7.96 22.24 -5.12
C LEU A 154 8.26 20.73 -5.07
N ILE A 155 8.16 20.11 -3.90
CA ILE A 155 8.30 18.66 -3.74
C ILE A 155 7.22 17.93 -4.55
N ASP A 156 5.97 18.34 -4.46
CA ASP A 156 4.88 17.74 -5.25
C ASP A 156 5.13 17.86 -6.75
N ALA A 157 5.62 19.01 -7.21
CA ALA A 157 5.99 19.20 -8.61
C ALA A 157 7.16 18.29 -9.02
N CYS A 158 8.18 18.17 -8.18
CA CYS A 158 9.31 17.25 -8.41
C CYS A 158 8.85 15.79 -8.47
N VAL A 159 7.95 15.36 -7.57
CA VAL A 159 7.42 13.99 -7.53
C VAL A 159 6.60 13.69 -8.78
N ARG A 160 5.73 14.60 -9.23
CA ARG A 160 4.96 14.45 -10.48
C ARG A 160 5.86 14.37 -11.71
N ASN A 161 6.99 15.08 -11.71
CA ASN A 161 7.93 15.10 -12.83
C ASN A 161 9.00 14.00 -12.75
N GLY A 162 9.03 13.17 -11.69
CA GLY A 162 10.03 12.11 -11.51
C GLY A 162 11.42 12.56 -11.07
N TYR A 163 11.55 13.80 -10.58
CA TYR A 163 12.77 14.40 -10.02
C TYR A 163 12.90 14.07 -8.52
N PHE A 164 13.08 12.78 -8.23
CA PHE A 164 13.08 12.28 -6.84
C PHE A 164 14.32 12.70 -6.02
N ALA A 165 15.44 12.99 -6.66
CA ALA A 165 16.66 13.39 -5.96
C ALA A 165 16.52 14.79 -5.36
N GLU A 166 15.92 15.70 -6.12
CA GLU A 166 15.63 17.08 -5.75
C GLU A 166 14.53 17.14 -4.68
N ALA A 167 13.50 16.30 -4.80
CA ALA A 167 12.47 16.15 -3.76
C ALA A 167 13.08 15.73 -2.41
N LEU A 168 14.03 14.79 -2.43
CA LEU A 168 14.70 14.32 -1.20
C LEU A 168 15.63 15.37 -0.60
N SER A 169 16.36 16.14 -1.42
CA SER A 169 17.21 17.21 -0.92
C SER A 169 16.37 18.31 -0.25
N LEU A 170 15.24 18.69 -0.84
CA LEU A 170 14.28 19.64 -0.26
C LEU A 170 13.70 19.13 1.07
N SER A 171 13.34 17.84 1.14
CA SER A 171 12.88 17.22 2.38
C SER A 171 13.96 17.25 3.47
N SER A 172 15.22 16.95 3.11
CA SER A 172 16.35 17.01 4.06
C SER A 172 16.60 18.43 4.56
N HIS A 173 16.43 19.43 3.70
CA HIS A 173 16.55 20.85 4.05
C HIS A 173 15.44 21.28 5.02
N ALA A 174 14.18 20.89 4.75
CA ALA A 174 13.05 21.16 5.65
C ALA A 174 13.25 20.53 7.04
N LYS A 175 13.77 19.29 7.09
CA LYS A 175 14.14 18.61 8.34
C LYS A 175 15.30 19.32 9.05
N ALA A 176 16.35 19.71 8.32
CA ALA A 176 17.50 20.42 8.90
C ALA A 176 17.09 21.74 9.55
N LEU A 177 16.15 22.48 8.93
CA LEU A 177 15.59 23.73 9.46
C LEU A 177 14.91 23.55 10.82
N SER A 178 14.24 22.42 11.06
CA SER A 178 13.55 22.17 12.33
C SER A 178 14.48 21.71 13.45
N THR A 179 15.58 21.04 13.10
CA THR A 179 16.66 20.68 14.04
C THR A 179 17.68 21.81 14.25
N SER A 180 17.52 22.97 13.60
CA SER A 180 18.43 24.09 13.74
C SER A 180 18.49 24.61 15.19
N GLN A 181 19.69 24.99 15.63
CA GLN A 181 20.05 25.34 17.01
C GLN A 181 19.15 26.44 17.61
N SER A 182 18.54 27.28 16.76
CA SER A 182 17.59 28.33 17.13
C SER A 182 16.29 27.83 17.78
N PHE A 183 15.95 26.55 17.66
CA PHE A 183 14.69 25.95 18.15
C PHE A 183 14.91 24.82 19.19
N GLN A 184 16.12 24.63 19.71
CA GLN A 184 16.41 23.54 20.66
C GLN A 184 15.77 23.72 22.05
N GLU A 185 15.48 24.96 22.48
CA GLU A 185 14.89 25.25 23.80
C GLU A 185 13.37 25.51 23.79
N LYS A 186 12.76 25.70 22.61
CA LYS A 186 11.32 25.96 22.44
C LYS A 186 10.76 25.12 21.32
N SER A 187 9.55 24.57 21.52
CA SER A 187 8.82 23.85 20.47
C SER A 187 8.84 24.62 19.14
N PRO A 188 9.05 23.95 18.00
CA PRO A 188 9.09 24.62 16.71
C PRO A 188 7.79 25.40 16.46
N PRO A 189 7.82 26.52 15.72
CA PRO A 189 6.63 27.27 15.37
C PRO A 189 5.61 26.38 14.66
N LEU A 190 4.31 26.60 14.90
CA LEU A 190 3.22 25.81 14.31
C LEU A 190 3.29 25.75 12.78
N VAL A 191 3.71 26.85 12.14
CA VAL A 191 3.91 26.93 10.67
C VAL A 191 4.94 25.92 10.20
N LEU A 192 6.08 25.80 10.90
CA LEU A 192 7.13 24.84 10.53
C LEU A 192 6.66 23.40 10.75
N GLN A 193 5.90 23.13 11.81
CA GLN A 193 5.30 21.83 12.03
C GLN A 193 4.29 21.45 10.93
N SER A 194 3.48 22.41 10.48
CA SER A 194 2.56 22.23 9.34
C SER A 194 3.32 21.92 8.06
N VAL A 195 4.34 22.72 7.73
CA VAL A 195 5.19 22.51 6.53
C VAL A 195 5.86 21.14 6.59
N LEU A 196 6.42 20.73 7.74
CA LEU A 196 7.01 19.39 7.88
C LEU A 196 5.99 18.27 7.67
N SER A 197 4.77 18.43 8.19
CA SER A 197 3.69 17.46 7.99
C SER A 197 3.28 17.36 6.52
N GLU A 198 3.28 18.47 5.80
CA GLU A 198 2.95 18.51 4.38
C GLU A 198 4.07 17.92 3.52
N VAL A 199 5.33 18.28 3.79
CA VAL A 199 6.52 17.64 3.19
C VAL A 199 6.49 16.13 3.39
N HIS A 200 6.09 15.68 4.57
CA HIS A 200 5.96 14.26 4.88
C HIS A 200 4.88 13.56 4.06
N ASN A 201 3.73 14.21 3.87
CA ASN A 201 2.68 13.73 2.98
C ASN A 201 3.18 13.64 1.52
N SER A 202 3.90 14.65 1.03
CA SER A 202 4.50 14.63 -0.31
C SER A 202 5.53 13.51 -0.49
N VAL A 203 6.37 13.25 0.52
CA VAL A 203 7.33 12.12 0.51
C VAL A 203 6.59 10.78 0.56
N THR A 204 5.45 10.70 1.25
CA THR A 204 4.57 9.51 1.22
C THR A 204 3.97 9.28 -0.17
N GLN A 205 3.52 10.33 -0.85
CA GLN A 205 3.05 10.23 -2.24
C GLN A 205 4.17 9.77 -3.19
N MET A 206 5.42 10.24 -2.95
CA MET A 206 6.59 9.74 -3.67
C MET A 206 6.81 8.24 -3.44
N LEU A 207 6.68 7.76 -2.20
CA LEU A 207 6.80 6.33 -1.88
C LEU A 207 5.75 5.51 -2.64
N LEU A 208 4.48 5.95 -2.64
CA LEU A 208 3.41 5.28 -3.37
C LEU A 208 3.66 5.25 -4.88
N SER A 209 4.17 6.35 -5.46
CA SER A 209 4.54 6.41 -6.88
C SER A 209 5.70 5.47 -7.23
N LEU A 210 6.73 5.39 -6.38
CA LEU A 210 7.85 4.47 -6.55
C LEU A 210 7.43 3.01 -6.38
N LEU A 211 6.57 2.71 -5.40
CA LEU A 211 6.00 1.39 -5.23
C LEU A 211 5.14 1.03 -6.44
N ALA A 212 4.24 1.90 -6.90
CA ALA A 212 3.45 1.67 -8.10
C ALA A 212 4.33 1.35 -9.33
N THR A 213 5.49 2.00 -9.46
CA THR A 213 6.47 1.69 -10.51
C THR A 213 6.99 0.24 -10.46
N LEU A 214 7.03 -0.39 -9.28
CA LEU A 214 7.40 -1.81 -9.12
C LEU A 214 6.27 -2.77 -9.54
N TYR A 215 5.00 -2.32 -9.47
CA TYR A 215 3.82 -3.09 -9.87
C TYR A 215 3.45 -2.88 -11.35
N GLU A 216 3.99 -1.84 -12.01
CA GLU A 216 3.70 -1.54 -13.41
C GLU A 216 4.25 -2.60 -14.38
N PRO A 217 3.45 -3.04 -15.38
CA PRO A 217 3.89 -4.04 -16.34
C PRO A 217 4.97 -3.50 -17.28
N ASN A 218 5.87 -4.40 -17.72
CA ASN A 218 6.87 -4.15 -18.78
C ASN A 218 7.93 -3.07 -18.50
N LYS A 219 8.20 -2.73 -17.24
CA LYS A 219 9.34 -1.85 -16.91
C LYS A 219 10.67 -2.59 -17.08
N LYS A 220 11.63 -1.92 -17.73
CA LYS A 220 13.00 -2.42 -17.88
C LYS A 220 13.76 -2.36 -16.55
N LEU A 221 14.73 -3.26 -16.37
CA LEU A 221 15.61 -3.34 -15.20
C LEU A 221 16.17 -1.98 -14.71
N PRO A 222 16.62 -1.04 -15.58
CA PRO A 222 17.14 0.25 -15.11
C PRO A 222 16.12 1.11 -14.36
N ALA A 223 14.84 1.03 -14.76
CA ALA A 223 13.77 1.79 -14.09
C ALA A 223 13.46 1.20 -12.71
N LEU A 224 13.40 -0.14 -12.60
CA LEU A 224 13.22 -0.86 -11.35
C LEU A 224 14.40 -0.60 -10.41
N TRP A 225 15.63 -0.68 -10.92
CA TRP A 225 16.83 -0.36 -10.16
C TRP A 225 16.82 1.08 -9.65
N LYS A 226 16.43 2.05 -10.50
CA LYS A 226 16.30 3.46 -10.11
C LYS A 226 15.27 3.62 -8.99
N ALA A 227 14.10 2.99 -9.11
CA ALA A 227 13.05 3.03 -8.11
C ALA A 227 13.50 2.45 -6.76
N VAL A 228 14.07 1.24 -6.77
CA VAL A 228 14.63 0.59 -5.57
C VAL A 228 15.74 1.45 -4.94
N ASN A 229 16.60 2.05 -5.74
CA ASN A 229 17.67 2.92 -5.22
C ASN A 229 17.12 4.19 -4.55
N PHE A 230 16.02 4.76 -5.05
CA PHE A 230 15.34 5.86 -4.35
C PHE A 230 14.61 5.41 -3.09
N LEU A 231 13.98 4.22 -3.08
CA LEU A 231 13.39 3.64 -1.87
C LEU A 231 14.44 3.45 -0.75
N ARG A 232 15.65 2.98 -1.11
CA ARG A 232 16.79 2.90 -0.18
C ARG A 232 17.18 4.27 0.37
N LYS A 233 17.29 5.29 -0.50
CA LYS A 233 17.65 6.66 -0.10
C LYS A 233 16.60 7.35 0.76
N MET A 234 15.34 6.98 0.61
CA MET A 234 14.22 7.52 1.38
C MET A 234 14.18 6.99 2.82
N ASP A 235 14.93 5.93 3.14
CA ASP A 235 14.76 5.14 4.36
C ASP A 235 13.28 4.80 4.60
N ALA A 236 12.56 4.47 3.51
CA ALA A 236 11.09 4.39 3.51
C ALA A 236 10.51 3.39 4.52
N PHE A 237 11.32 2.43 4.97
CA PHE A 237 10.97 1.37 5.92
C PHE A 237 11.86 1.35 7.16
N GLY A 238 12.79 2.29 7.32
CA GLY A 238 13.64 2.37 8.51
C GLY A 238 12.93 3.01 9.69
N PRO A 239 13.54 2.99 10.90
CA PRO A 239 12.92 3.48 12.14
C PRO A 239 12.54 4.97 12.11
N SER A 240 13.04 5.71 11.12
CA SER A 240 12.72 7.12 10.87
C SER A 240 11.46 7.34 10.01
N SER A 241 10.89 6.26 9.45
CA SER A 241 9.71 6.29 8.59
C SER A 241 8.41 6.34 9.41
N PRO A 242 7.39 7.08 8.95
CA PRO A 242 6.03 6.99 9.53
C PRO A 242 5.38 5.60 9.34
N PHE A 243 5.89 4.82 8.38
CA PHE A 243 5.44 3.47 8.06
C PHE A 243 6.20 2.40 8.84
N ALA A 244 7.30 2.76 9.50
CA ALA A 244 7.89 1.87 10.49
C ALA A 244 6.83 1.65 11.57
N THR A 245 6.49 0.39 11.77
CA THR A 245 5.58 -0.02 12.83
C THR A 245 6.06 0.61 14.13
N ARG A 246 5.30 1.58 14.65
CA ARG A 246 5.50 2.29 15.93
C ARG A 246 5.48 1.33 17.16
N ASN A 247 5.47 0.03 16.90
CA ASN A 247 5.54 -1.03 17.87
C ASN A 247 6.54 -2.08 17.34
N PRO A 248 7.77 -2.17 17.88
CA PRO A 248 8.62 -3.35 17.71
C PRO A 248 8.05 -4.53 18.54
N SER A 249 6.73 -4.67 18.61
CA SER A 249 6.09 -5.83 19.20
C SER A 249 6.13 -6.94 18.16
N LYS A 250 7.28 -7.61 18.09
CA LYS A 250 7.45 -9.00 17.65
C LYS A 250 6.54 -9.38 16.48
N THR A 251 6.91 -9.00 15.25
CA THR A 251 6.51 -9.81 14.10
C THR A 251 7.30 -11.12 14.21
N ARG A 252 6.72 -12.07 14.96
CA ARG A 252 7.30 -13.35 15.33
C ARG A 252 7.52 -14.18 14.06
N VAL A 253 8.76 -14.31 13.61
CA VAL A 253 9.14 -15.29 12.58
C VAL A 253 9.13 -16.67 13.25
N TYR A 254 8.09 -17.47 12.99
CA TYR A 254 7.99 -18.85 13.47
C TYR A 254 8.89 -19.76 12.62
N LEU A 255 10.22 -19.68 12.80
CA LEU A 255 11.13 -20.66 12.19
C LEU A 255 12.15 -21.29 13.15
N ALA A 256 12.14 -20.96 14.44
CA ALA A 256 12.90 -21.71 15.43
C ALA A 256 12.23 -21.71 16.80
N SER A 257 12.00 -22.89 17.35
CA SER A 257 11.65 -23.11 18.74
C SER A 257 12.90 -22.96 19.60
N GLU A 258 13.22 -21.77 20.07
CA GLU A 258 14.04 -21.55 21.27
C GLU A 258 13.90 -20.09 21.74
N ASP A 259 13.47 -19.92 22.99
CA ASP A 259 13.25 -18.64 23.66
C ASP A 259 14.61 -17.99 24.01
N SER A 260 15.16 -17.23 23.07
CA SER A 260 16.20 -16.22 23.37
C SER A 260 16.12 -15.10 22.35
N THR A 261 15.49 -13.98 22.70
CA THR A 261 15.41 -12.79 21.84
C THR A 261 16.77 -12.08 21.82
N SER A 262 17.59 -12.39 20.82
CA SER A 262 18.75 -11.60 20.42
C SER A 262 18.30 -10.43 19.52
N PRO A 263 19.01 -9.28 19.49
CA PRO A 263 18.73 -8.15 18.59
C PRO A 263 18.93 -8.47 17.09
N GLU A 264 19.05 -9.75 16.74
CA GLU A 264 19.22 -10.24 15.37
C GLU A 264 17.88 -10.41 14.64
N ASP A 265 16.73 -10.44 15.32
CA ASP A 265 15.40 -10.68 14.73
C ASP A 265 14.70 -9.42 14.15
N GLU A 266 15.37 -8.27 14.10
CA GLU A 266 14.80 -7.08 13.46
C GLU A 266 14.82 -7.23 11.93
N ILE A 267 13.64 -7.10 11.30
CA ILE A 267 13.48 -7.14 9.84
C ILE A 267 14.22 -5.95 9.25
N THR A 268 15.21 -6.22 8.41
CA THR A 268 16.05 -5.18 7.80
C THR A 268 15.24 -4.36 6.79
N ASN A 269 15.51 -3.05 6.66
CA ASN A 269 14.86 -2.20 5.63
C ASN A 269 15.04 -2.82 4.21
N GLU A 270 16.22 -3.37 3.91
CA GLU A 270 16.50 -4.02 2.63
C GLU A 270 15.61 -5.26 2.39
N GLU A 271 15.29 -6.04 3.43
CA GLU A 271 14.37 -7.19 3.33
C GLU A 271 12.94 -6.73 3.00
N GLN A 272 12.49 -5.61 3.58
CA GLN A 272 11.16 -5.06 3.30
C GLN A 272 11.07 -4.52 1.87
N ILE A 273 12.11 -3.86 1.38
CA ILE A 273 12.19 -3.42 -0.02
C ILE A 273 12.22 -4.62 -0.97
N ALA A 274 13.01 -5.65 -0.65
CA ALA A 274 13.08 -6.89 -1.40
C ALA A 274 11.72 -7.61 -1.47
N LEU A 275 10.99 -7.67 -0.36
CA LEU A 275 9.63 -8.21 -0.31
C LEU A 275 8.66 -7.37 -1.13
N ALA A 276 8.67 -6.04 -0.99
CA ALA A 276 7.81 -5.16 -1.77
C ALA A 276 8.07 -5.29 -3.29
N PHE A 277 9.34 -5.49 -3.67
CA PHE A 277 9.72 -5.81 -5.04
C PHE A 277 9.12 -7.15 -5.49
N LEU A 278 9.31 -8.23 -4.73
CA LEU A 278 8.79 -9.56 -5.08
C LEU A 278 7.26 -9.57 -5.20
N VAL A 279 6.56 -8.94 -4.26
CA VAL A 279 5.07 -8.84 -4.28
C VAL A 279 4.59 -8.05 -5.50
N GLY A 280 5.24 -6.93 -5.82
CA GLY A 280 4.88 -6.14 -7.00
C GLY A 280 5.08 -6.91 -8.30
N ARG A 281 6.22 -7.60 -8.42
CA ARG A 281 6.54 -8.43 -9.59
C ARG A 281 5.66 -9.68 -9.69
N GLU A 282 5.30 -10.27 -8.56
CA GLU A 282 4.36 -11.40 -8.50
C GLU A 282 2.97 -10.99 -8.98
N SER A 283 2.47 -9.82 -8.57
CA SER A 283 1.19 -9.30 -9.07
C SER A 283 1.20 -9.15 -10.60
N GLN A 284 2.31 -8.69 -11.18
CA GLN A 284 2.47 -8.61 -12.63
C GLN A 284 2.51 -10.02 -13.26
N LEU A 285 3.30 -10.93 -12.70
CA LEU A 285 3.40 -12.32 -13.17
C LEU A 285 2.01 -12.97 -13.19
N LYS A 286 1.25 -12.81 -12.10
CA LYS A 286 -0.12 -13.32 -12.00
C LYS A 286 -1.01 -12.79 -13.12
N SER A 287 -1.00 -11.48 -13.38
CA SER A 287 -1.79 -10.90 -14.47
C SER A 287 -1.40 -11.44 -15.85
N ALA A 288 -0.10 -11.63 -16.10
CA ALA A 288 0.40 -12.22 -17.33
C ALA A 288 -0.01 -13.70 -17.48
N LEU A 289 0.06 -14.46 -16.39
CA LEU A 289 -0.31 -15.88 -16.36
C LEU A 289 -1.81 -16.10 -16.47
N GLU A 290 -2.65 -15.27 -15.85
CA GLU A 290 -4.11 -15.37 -15.96
C GLU A 290 -4.58 -15.24 -17.41
N THR A 291 -3.92 -14.37 -18.19
CA THR A 291 -4.22 -14.17 -19.62
C THR A 291 -3.97 -15.42 -20.46
N VAL A 292 -2.98 -16.24 -20.09
CA VAL A 292 -2.63 -17.49 -20.82
C VAL A 292 -3.30 -18.72 -20.19
N GLY A 293 -3.50 -18.69 -18.88
CA GLY A 293 -4.04 -19.79 -18.08
C GLY A 293 -5.55 -19.89 -18.10
N SER A 294 -6.27 -18.85 -18.56
CA SER A 294 -7.72 -18.89 -18.72
C SER A 294 -8.18 -19.99 -19.67
N ASP A 295 -7.46 -20.21 -20.77
CA ASP A 295 -7.78 -21.23 -21.78
C ASP A 295 -7.57 -22.65 -21.23
N VAL A 296 -6.47 -22.86 -20.52
CA VAL A 296 -6.17 -24.13 -19.82
C VAL A 296 -7.22 -24.42 -18.75
N SER A 297 -7.57 -23.41 -17.94
CA SER A 297 -8.57 -23.53 -16.88
C SER A 297 -9.97 -23.81 -17.44
N ARG A 298 -10.30 -23.27 -18.63
CA ARG A 298 -11.59 -23.54 -19.30
C ARG A 298 -11.68 -24.99 -19.76
N LEU A 299 -10.64 -25.48 -20.45
CA LEU A 299 -10.59 -26.85 -20.97
C LEU A 299 -10.46 -27.89 -19.84
N SER A 300 -9.73 -27.58 -18.77
CA SER A 300 -9.56 -28.51 -17.63
C SER A 300 -10.83 -28.73 -16.79
N LYS A 301 -11.83 -27.85 -16.90
CA LYS A 301 -13.12 -28.01 -16.23
C LYS A 301 -13.99 -29.06 -16.91
N ASP A 302 -13.79 -29.26 -18.21
CA ASP A 302 -14.52 -30.26 -18.96
C ASP A 302 -13.87 -31.62 -18.76
N ARG A 303 -14.67 -32.62 -18.34
CA ARG A 303 -14.15 -33.94 -17.96
C ARG A 303 -14.00 -34.87 -19.16
N GLU A 304 -14.69 -34.59 -20.26
CA GLU A 304 -14.67 -35.37 -21.49
C GLU A 304 -14.20 -34.47 -22.62
N LEU A 305 -12.91 -34.59 -22.98
CA LEU A 305 -12.30 -33.85 -24.07
C LEU A 305 -12.17 -34.73 -25.30
N ASP A 306 -12.49 -34.17 -26.46
CA ASP A 306 -12.19 -34.77 -27.75
C ASP A 306 -10.67 -34.80 -28.01
N ASP A 307 -10.20 -35.67 -28.90
CA ASP A 307 -8.76 -35.80 -29.17
C ASP A 307 -8.14 -34.49 -29.68
N ARG A 308 -8.90 -33.69 -30.44
CA ARG A 308 -8.50 -32.34 -30.85
C ARG A 308 -8.35 -31.40 -29.65
N GLU A 309 -9.28 -31.44 -28.71
CA GLU A 309 -9.26 -30.59 -27.52
C GLU A 309 -8.12 -30.98 -26.56
N LYS A 310 -7.76 -32.27 -26.50
CA LYS A 310 -6.56 -32.74 -25.78
C LYS A 310 -5.27 -32.19 -26.40
N GLU A 311 -5.17 -32.15 -27.73
CA GLU A 311 -4.02 -31.53 -28.42
C GLU A 311 -3.95 -30.01 -28.18
N ASP A 312 -5.09 -29.33 -28.23
CA ASP A 312 -5.20 -27.90 -27.94
C ASP A 312 -4.84 -27.61 -26.47
N LEU A 313 -5.35 -28.40 -25.52
CA LEU A 313 -4.99 -28.32 -24.11
C LEU A 313 -3.48 -28.50 -23.92
N ALA A 314 -2.87 -29.50 -24.56
CA ALA A 314 -1.43 -29.69 -24.49
C ALA A 314 -0.67 -28.46 -25.04
N ARG A 315 -1.13 -27.88 -26.16
CA ARG A 315 -0.53 -26.67 -26.74
C ARG A 315 -0.63 -25.46 -25.81
N TYR A 316 -1.81 -25.22 -25.21
CA TYR A 316 -2.01 -24.14 -24.25
C TYR A 316 -1.17 -24.36 -22.99
N LEU A 317 -1.04 -25.60 -22.52
CA LEU A 317 -0.21 -25.94 -21.37
C LEU A 317 1.27 -25.68 -21.64
N LYS A 318 1.78 -26.03 -22.83
CA LYS A 318 3.16 -25.70 -23.26
C LYS A 318 3.40 -24.19 -23.22
N LYS A 319 2.46 -23.41 -23.78
CA LYS A 319 2.53 -21.94 -23.79
C LYS A 319 2.49 -21.36 -22.37
N TYR A 320 1.67 -21.93 -21.49
CA TYR A 320 1.59 -21.53 -20.09
C TYR A 320 2.90 -21.82 -19.33
N ILE A 321 3.48 -23.01 -19.53
CA ILE A 321 4.78 -23.39 -18.94
C ILE A 321 5.90 -22.44 -19.42
N ASP A 322 5.89 -22.07 -20.69
CA ASP A 322 6.86 -21.11 -21.24
C ASP A 322 6.69 -19.72 -20.61
N ALA A 323 5.46 -19.21 -20.52
CA ALA A 323 5.16 -17.91 -19.91
C ALA A 323 5.53 -17.89 -18.42
N TRP A 324 5.24 -18.97 -17.67
CA TRP A 324 5.64 -19.11 -16.27
C TRP A 324 7.16 -19.15 -16.12
N ARG A 325 7.85 -19.95 -16.94
CA ARG A 325 9.32 -20.04 -16.93
C ARG A 325 9.94 -18.67 -17.18
N GLU A 326 9.53 -17.99 -18.24
CA GLU A 326 10.10 -16.69 -18.62
C GLU A 326 9.83 -15.63 -17.55
N GLY A 327 8.60 -15.57 -17.04
CA GLY A 327 8.21 -14.62 -16.01
C GLY A 327 8.94 -14.82 -14.68
N VAL A 328 9.01 -16.06 -14.18
CA VAL A 328 9.73 -16.36 -12.94
C VAL A 328 11.24 -16.15 -13.11
N TYR A 329 11.80 -16.54 -14.25
CA TYR A 329 13.23 -16.33 -14.54
C TYR A 329 13.60 -14.85 -14.62
N ASP A 330 12.76 -14.02 -15.24
CA ASP A 330 12.94 -12.57 -15.28
C ASP A 330 12.96 -11.97 -13.87
N ILE A 331 12.00 -12.35 -13.01
CA ILE A 331 11.93 -11.87 -11.62
C ILE A 331 13.17 -12.28 -10.83
N ILE A 332 13.58 -13.56 -10.94
CA ILE A 332 14.76 -14.06 -10.24
C ILE A 332 16.03 -13.34 -10.70
N THR A 333 16.18 -13.11 -12.00
CA THR A 333 17.35 -12.42 -12.56
C THR A 333 17.36 -10.94 -12.12
N GLN A 334 16.21 -10.26 -12.17
CA GLN A 334 16.08 -8.89 -11.69
C GLN A 334 16.36 -8.78 -10.18
N TYR A 335 15.85 -9.72 -9.38
CA TYR A 335 16.13 -9.76 -7.95
C TYR A 335 17.62 -9.95 -7.67
N THR A 336 18.24 -10.92 -8.34
CA THR A 336 19.67 -11.24 -8.17
C THR A 336 20.55 -10.04 -8.50
N THR A 337 20.28 -9.36 -9.62
CA THR A 337 21.04 -8.16 -10.02
C THR A 337 20.83 -6.97 -9.09
N ILE A 338 19.62 -6.77 -8.55
CA ILE A 338 19.31 -5.59 -7.71
C ILE A 338 19.77 -5.77 -6.25
N PHE A 339 19.67 -6.98 -5.70
CA PHE A 339 19.85 -7.25 -4.27
C PHE A 339 21.06 -8.14 -3.92
N LEU A 340 21.48 -9.06 -4.80
CA LEU A 340 22.53 -10.05 -4.51
C LEU A 340 23.91 -9.70 -5.11
N GLU A 341 23.95 -9.11 -6.31
CA GLU A 341 25.22 -8.69 -6.93
C GLU A 341 25.81 -7.42 -6.28
N LYS A 342 24.95 -6.52 -5.76
CA LYS A 342 25.40 -5.28 -5.12
C LYS A 342 25.99 -5.50 -3.73
N SER A 343 25.57 -6.55 -3.04
CA SER A 343 26.00 -6.92 -1.68
C SER A 343 27.29 -7.75 -1.66
N SER A 344 27.74 -8.24 -2.83
CA SER A 344 29.03 -8.94 -3.00
C SER A 344 30.18 -8.03 -3.47
N SER A 345 29.89 -6.82 -3.96
CA SER A 345 30.92 -5.84 -4.35
C SER A 345 31.36 -4.97 -3.16
N GLY A 346 32.27 -5.52 -2.34
CA GLY A 346 33.05 -4.70 -1.41
C GLY A 346 33.85 -3.62 -2.18
N PRO A 347 33.94 -2.37 -1.67
CA PRO A 347 34.59 -1.30 -2.40
C PRO A 347 36.10 -1.56 -2.43
N THR A 348 36.63 -1.92 -3.60
CA THR A 348 38.08 -1.99 -3.82
C THR A 348 38.53 -0.76 -4.61
N GLN A 349 39.45 -0.01 -3.99
CA GLN A 349 40.40 0.97 -4.56
C GLN A 349 39.91 2.41 -4.86
N GLN A 350 40.20 3.32 -3.91
CA GLN A 350 40.92 4.59 -4.14
C GLN A 350 41.56 5.07 -2.80
N PRO A 351 42.73 5.76 -2.82
CA PRO A 351 43.52 6.05 -1.60
C PRO A 351 42.95 7.25 -0.81
N PRO A 352 43.31 7.41 0.49
CA PRO A 352 42.57 8.28 1.40
C PRO A 352 43.09 9.74 1.39
N PRO A 353 42.19 10.73 1.60
CA PRO A 353 42.54 11.90 2.38
C PRO A 353 41.87 11.83 3.77
N LYS A 354 42.69 12.10 4.78
CA LYS A 354 42.39 12.11 6.21
C LYS A 354 41.21 13.04 6.54
N ARG A 355 40.22 12.56 7.29
CA ARG A 355 39.57 13.32 8.39
C ARG A 355 38.68 12.42 9.24
N HIS A 356 38.77 12.63 10.54
CA HIS A 356 38.18 11.85 11.62
C HIS A 356 36.69 12.12 11.79
N THR A 357 35.88 11.06 11.87
CA THR A 357 34.67 10.93 12.70
C THR A 357 34.47 9.44 12.99
N PRO A 358 34.12 9.01 14.23
CA PRO A 358 33.94 7.60 14.53
C PRO A 358 32.52 7.19 14.12
N LEU A 359 32.37 6.52 12.98
CA LEU A 359 31.15 5.77 12.67
C LEU A 359 31.30 4.33 13.20
N SER A 360 30.26 3.91 13.90
CA SER A 360 29.92 2.55 14.31
C SER A 360 30.49 1.47 13.39
N SER A 361 31.37 0.65 13.94
CA SER A 361 31.83 -0.61 13.37
C SER A 361 30.65 -1.57 13.22
N SER A 362 30.16 -1.76 11.99
CA SER A 362 29.31 -2.91 11.69
C SER A 362 30.16 -4.18 11.78
N THR A 363 29.84 -5.03 12.75
CA THR A 363 30.46 -6.34 12.92
C THR A 363 30.25 -7.17 11.64
N PRO A 364 31.28 -7.79 11.05
CA PRO A 364 31.18 -8.54 9.77
C PRO A 364 30.20 -9.73 9.78
N GLY A 365 29.62 -10.08 10.93
CA GLY A 365 28.55 -11.09 11.04
C GLY A 365 27.20 -10.64 10.49
N HIS A 366 26.80 -9.38 10.68
CA HIS A 366 25.45 -8.91 10.32
C HIS A 366 25.23 -8.82 8.80
N SER A 367 26.25 -8.41 8.02
CA SER A 367 26.14 -8.35 6.56
C SER A 367 26.01 -9.72 5.91
N ASN A 368 26.63 -10.75 6.49
CA ASN A 368 26.48 -12.12 6.02
C ASN A 368 25.11 -12.70 6.36
N GLN A 369 24.54 -12.36 7.52
CA GLN A 369 23.21 -12.80 7.93
C GLN A 369 22.10 -12.16 7.06
N GLU A 370 22.22 -10.86 6.74
CA GLU A 370 21.32 -10.15 5.82
C GLU A 370 21.33 -10.77 4.41
N LEU A 371 22.53 -11.07 3.88
CA LEU A 371 22.69 -11.78 2.60
C LEU A 371 21.98 -13.13 2.58
N VAL A 372 22.15 -13.93 3.65
CA VAL A 372 21.48 -15.23 3.79
C VAL A 372 19.96 -15.07 3.80
N ARG A 373 19.44 -14.03 4.47
CA ARG A 373 18.00 -13.73 4.48
C ARG A 373 17.49 -13.33 3.11
N LEU A 374 18.20 -12.48 2.37
CA LEU A 374 17.85 -12.13 0.99
C LEU A 374 17.86 -13.38 0.07
N HIS A 375 18.84 -14.27 0.22
CA HIS A 375 18.86 -15.56 -0.47
C HIS A 375 17.69 -16.48 -0.06
N SER A 376 17.25 -16.44 1.20
CA SER A 376 16.09 -17.19 1.67
C SER A 376 14.77 -16.67 1.06
N LEU A 377 14.66 -15.36 0.82
CA LEU A 377 13.47 -14.77 0.21
C LEU A 377 13.28 -15.23 -1.24
N ILE A 378 14.36 -15.28 -2.03
CA ILE A 378 14.27 -15.71 -3.43
C ILE A 378 13.97 -17.20 -3.57
N THR A 379 14.51 -18.03 -2.69
CA THR A 379 14.22 -19.47 -2.66
C THR A 379 12.77 -19.72 -2.22
N THR A 380 12.30 -19.02 -1.20
CA THR A 380 10.89 -19.07 -0.76
C THR A 380 9.94 -18.60 -1.87
N PHE A 381 10.28 -17.53 -2.57
CA PHE A 381 9.51 -17.06 -3.73
C PHE A 381 9.47 -18.13 -4.84
N GLY A 382 10.59 -18.78 -5.14
CA GLY A 382 10.65 -19.86 -6.13
C GLY A 382 9.70 -21.01 -5.81
N SER A 383 9.67 -21.46 -4.55
CA SER A 383 8.71 -22.47 -4.07
C SER A 383 7.27 -21.97 -4.14
N HIS A 384 7.00 -20.75 -3.67
CA HIS A 384 5.67 -20.14 -3.73
C HIS A 384 5.14 -20.04 -5.17
N ALA A 385 5.97 -19.57 -6.10
CA ALA A 385 5.60 -19.44 -7.51
C ALA A 385 5.28 -20.79 -8.17
N LEU A 386 5.90 -21.87 -7.68
CA LEU A 386 5.62 -23.23 -8.15
C LEU A 386 4.30 -23.76 -7.57
N ASP A 387 4.10 -23.65 -6.26
CA ASP A 387 2.92 -24.17 -5.56
C ASP A 387 1.64 -23.40 -5.88
N VAL A 388 1.74 -22.08 -6.13
CA VAL A 388 0.57 -21.22 -6.38
C VAL A 388 0.23 -21.12 -7.87
N HIS A 389 1.24 -21.08 -8.76
CA HIS A 389 0.99 -20.78 -10.18
C HIS A 389 1.20 -21.97 -11.13
N LEU A 390 2.08 -22.92 -10.81
CA LEU A 390 2.40 -24.02 -11.73
C LEU A 390 1.65 -25.31 -11.40
N ILE A 391 1.79 -25.83 -10.17
CA ILE A 391 1.16 -27.09 -9.74
C ILE A 391 -0.38 -27.05 -9.91
N PRO A 392 -1.10 -26.00 -9.48
CA PRO A 392 -2.57 -26.01 -9.52
C PRO A 392 -3.14 -26.06 -10.93
N ILE A 393 -2.37 -25.63 -11.93
CA ILE A 393 -2.74 -25.72 -13.35
C ILE A 393 -2.37 -27.08 -13.94
N LEU A 394 -1.20 -27.63 -13.56
CA LEU A 394 -0.74 -28.93 -14.06
C LEU A 394 -1.55 -30.09 -13.50
N SER A 395 -1.80 -30.12 -12.19
CA SER A 395 -2.45 -31.24 -11.50
C SER A 395 -3.80 -31.66 -12.10
N PRO A 396 -4.75 -30.75 -12.38
CA PRO A 396 -6.01 -31.12 -13.03
C PRO A 396 -5.89 -31.34 -14.54
N ALA A 397 -4.93 -30.70 -15.22
CA ALA A 397 -4.80 -30.78 -16.67
C ALA A 397 -4.10 -32.06 -17.16
N LEU A 398 -3.08 -32.55 -16.43
CA LEU A 398 -2.29 -33.70 -16.84
C LEU A 398 -3.11 -35.00 -17.01
N PRO A 399 -4.05 -35.36 -16.11
CA PRO A 399 -4.87 -36.57 -16.25
C PRO A 399 -5.88 -36.53 -17.41
N LEU A 400 -6.13 -35.35 -17.99
CA LEU A 400 -7.06 -35.21 -19.12
C LEU A 400 -6.39 -35.49 -20.46
N LEU A 401 -5.06 -35.37 -20.52
CA LEU A 401 -4.28 -35.53 -21.74
C LEU A 401 -4.08 -37.01 -22.13
N SER A 402 -3.78 -37.22 -23.41
CA SER A 402 -3.39 -38.53 -23.93
C SER A 402 -1.96 -38.88 -23.51
N LEU A 403 -1.70 -40.17 -23.27
CA LEU A 403 -0.37 -40.68 -22.88
C LEU A 403 0.76 -40.28 -23.85
N SER A 404 0.46 -40.19 -25.15
CA SER A 404 1.43 -39.80 -26.18
C SER A 404 1.92 -38.36 -26.07
N LEU A 405 1.16 -37.47 -25.42
CA LEU A 405 1.47 -36.04 -25.30
C LEU A 405 2.32 -35.74 -24.04
N LEU A 406 2.19 -36.57 -23.00
CA LEU A 406 2.87 -36.41 -21.71
C LEU A 406 4.41 -36.40 -21.79
N PRO A 407 5.10 -37.26 -22.58
CA PRO A 407 6.57 -37.24 -22.66
C PRO A 407 7.13 -35.89 -23.13
N SER A 408 6.44 -35.25 -24.08
CA SER A 408 6.87 -33.94 -24.60
C SER A 408 6.74 -32.83 -23.56
N LEU A 409 5.68 -32.88 -22.73
CA LEU A 409 5.46 -31.95 -21.63
C LEU A 409 6.45 -32.19 -20.48
N LEU A 410 6.68 -33.45 -20.11
CA LEU A 410 7.67 -33.81 -19.10
C LEU A 410 9.06 -33.34 -19.49
N THR A 411 9.44 -33.50 -20.77
CA THR A 411 10.71 -33.02 -21.31
C THR A 411 10.83 -31.50 -21.14
N GLN A 412 9.80 -30.73 -21.53
CA GLN A 412 9.79 -29.28 -21.38
C GLN A 412 9.87 -28.83 -19.91
N LEU A 413 9.13 -29.48 -19.01
CA LEU A 413 9.18 -29.19 -17.57
C LEU A 413 10.51 -29.59 -16.94
N THR A 414 11.15 -30.65 -17.43
CA THR A 414 12.49 -31.05 -16.98
C THR A 414 13.54 -30.04 -17.41
N TYR A 415 13.47 -29.55 -18.65
CA TYR A 415 14.32 -28.44 -19.11
C TYR A 415 14.08 -27.17 -18.28
N CYS A 416 12.81 -26.87 -17.98
CA CYS A 416 12.42 -25.78 -17.10
C CYS A 416 13.08 -25.91 -15.71
N SER A 417 12.92 -27.06 -15.04
CA SER A 417 13.55 -27.32 -13.73
C SER A 417 15.07 -27.26 -13.78
N THR A 418 15.68 -27.74 -14.87
CA THR A 418 17.15 -27.68 -15.04
C THR A 418 17.65 -26.24 -15.19
N ALA A 419 16.89 -25.36 -15.85
CA ALA A 419 17.21 -23.94 -15.93
C ALA A 419 17.18 -23.27 -14.54
N PHE A 420 16.19 -23.63 -13.71
CA PHE A 420 16.02 -23.10 -12.36
C PHE A 420 16.93 -23.75 -11.30
N ALA A 421 17.47 -24.94 -11.55
CA ALA A 421 18.43 -25.60 -10.66
C ALA A 421 19.69 -24.76 -10.43
N ARG A 422 20.08 -23.92 -11.39
CA ARG A 422 21.20 -22.95 -11.23
C ARG A 422 20.92 -21.89 -10.17
N VAL A 423 19.66 -21.61 -9.90
CA VAL A 423 19.20 -20.65 -8.90
C VAL A 423 18.76 -21.37 -7.61
N GLY A 424 19.05 -22.67 -7.49
CA GLY A 424 18.72 -23.48 -6.32
C GLY A 424 17.28 -23.99 -6.27
N LEU A 425 16.50 -23.86 -7.35
CA LEU A 425 15.13 -24.38 -7.44
C LEU A 425 15.10 -25.59 -8.39
N ASP A 426 15.23 -26.80 -7.85
CA ASP A 426 15.05 -28.06 -8.58
C ASP A 426 13.78 -28.76 -8.11
N PHE A 427 12.79 -28.86 -8.99
CA PHE A 427 11.48 -29.44 -8.72
C PHE A 427 11.21 -30.73 -9.50
N ARG A 428 12.25 -31.36 -10.09
CA ARG A 428 12.11 -32.65 -10.79
C ARG A 428 11.50 -33.75 -9.93
N GLY A 429 11.78 -33.75 -8.62
CA GLY A 429 11.16 -34.67 -7.68
C GLY A 429 9.65 -34.48 -7.58
N ILE A 430 9.15 -33.24 -7.60
CA ILE A 430 7.70 -32.96 -7.58
C ILE A 430 7.07 -33.39 -8.91
N LEU A 431 7.74 -33.12 -10.03
CA LEU A 431 7.28 -33.53 -11.35
C LEU A 431 7.14 -35.05 -11.48
N SER A 432 8.08 -35.83 -10.92
CA SER A 432 8.01 -37.28 -11.03
C SER A 432 6.77 -37.85 -10.31
N LEU A 433 6.43 -37.32 -9.13
CA LEU A 433 5.20 -37.71 -8.43
C LEU A 433 3.94 -37.27 -9.20
N LEU A 434 3.93 -36.04 -9.72
CA LEU A 434 2.76 -35.50 -10.43
C LEU A 434 2.46 -36.25 -11.73
N PHE A 435 3.49 -36.58 -12.50
CA PHE A 435 3.33 -37.38 -13.72
C PHE A 435 3.00 -38.83 -13.41
N ALA A 436 3.55 -39.41 -12.33
CA ALA A 436 3.20 -40.75 -11.89
C ALA A 436 1.68 -40.88 -11.63
N ASP A 437 1.12 -39.99 -10.80
CA ASP A 437 -0.32 -39.97 -10.51
C ASP A 437 -1.17 -39.75 -11.78
N ALA A 438 -0.79 -38.78 -12.63
CA ALA A 438 -1.52 -38.53 -13.87
C ALA A 438 -1.50 -39.74 -14.82
N ILE A 439 -0.35 -40.41 -14.98
CA ILE A 439 -0.22 -41.60 -15.83
C ILE A 439 -1.09 -42.74 -15.29
N LEU A 440 -1.07 -42.97 -13.96
CA LEU A 440 -1.91 -44.00 -13.34
C LEU A 440 -3.40 -43.75 -13.61
N GLN A 441 -3.86 -42.50 -13.47
CA GLN A 441 -5.25 -42.13 -13.75
C GLN A 441 -5.62 -42.30 -15.22
N VAL A 442 -4.77 -41.85 -16.15
CA VAL A 442 -5.05 -41.95 -17.59
C VAL A 442 -5.05 -43.41 -18.04
N VAL A 443 -4.05 -44.20 -17.63
CA VAL A 443 -3.99 -45.64 -17.96
C VAL A 443 -5.18 -46.38 -17.38
N GLY A 444 -5.54 -46.10 -16.11
CA GLY A 444 -6.70 -46.71 -15.48
C GLY A 444 -8.02 -46.37 -16.20
N ARG A 445 -8.18 -45.11 -16.65
CA ARG A 445 -9.34 -44.67 -17.45
C ARG A 445 -9.36 -45.36 -18.82
N ASP A 446 -8.25 -45.35 -19.54
CA ASP A 446 -8.15 -45.89 -20.89
C ASP A 446 -8.29 -47.42 -20.90
N ALA A 447 -7.76 -48.11 -19.89
CA ALA A 447 -7.94 -49.55 -19.70
C ALA A 447 -9.40 -49.92 -19.37
N LYS A 448 -10.09 -49.12 -18.55
CA LYS A 448 -11.53 -49.28 -18.31
C LYS A 448 -12.33 -49.07 -19.59
N ALA A 449 -12.04 -48.00 -20.34
CA ALA A 449 -12.69 -47.71 -21.62
C ALA A 449 -12.46 -48.84 -22.65
N ALA A 450 -11.24 -49.37 -22.73
CA ALA A 450 -10.89 -50.52 -23.57
C ALA A 450 -11.64 -51.80 -23.18
N SER A 451 -12.07 -51.92 -21.93
CA SER A 451 -12.80 -53.07 -21.39
C SER A 451 -14.33 -52.92 -21.48
N GLU A 452 -14.83 -51.70 -21.61
CA GLU A 452 -16.27 -51.41 -21.62
C GLU A 452 -16.99 -52.09 -22.80
N GLN A 453 -16.34 -52.20 -23.97
CA GLN A 453 -16.92 -52.92 -25.11
C GLN A 453 -17.15 -54.40 -24.80
N TRP A 454 -16.19 -55.05 -24.11
CA TRP A 454 -16.31 -56.44 -23.65
C TRP A 454 -17.44 -56.58 -22.62
N PHE A 455 -17.49 -55.69 -21.62
CA PHE A 455 -18.54 -55.70 -20.60
C PHE A 455 -19.93 -55.45 -21.20
N SER A 456 -20.06 -54.52 -22.13
CA SER A 456 -21.31 -54.21 -22.83
C SER A 456 -21.81 -55.41 -23.64
N ARG A 457 -20.90 -56.14 -24.34
CA ARG A 457 -21.25 -57.36 -25.07
C ARG A 457 -21.74 -58.46 -24.14
N LEU A 458 -21.06 -58.71 -23.01
CA LEU A 458 -21.49 -59.67 -22.00
C LEU A 458 -22.84 -59.31 -21.37
N ARG A 459 -23.07 -58.04 -21.06
CA ARG A 459 -24.33 -57.55 -20.48
C ARG A 459 -25.50 -57.72 -21.44
N LYS A 460 -25.29 -57.39 -22.72
CA LYS A 460 -26.27 -57.63 -23.80
C LYS A 460 -26.55 -59.12 -23.98
N ALA A 461 -25.51 -59.96 -23.98
CA ALA A 461 -25.65 -61.41 -24.12
C ALA A 461 -26.39 -62.07 -22.94
N THR A 462 -26.28 -61.50 -21.73
CA THR A 462 -26.99 -61.94 -20.52
C THR A 462 -28.46 -61.49 -20.48
N GLY A 463 -28.91 -60.68 -21.45
CA GLY A 463 -30.29 -60.16 -21.49
C GLY A 463 -30.57 -59.00 -20.52
N ALA A 464 -29.52 -58.33 -20.04
CA ALA A 464 -29.62 -57.24 -19.07
C ALA A 464 -29.73 -55.84 -19.71
N ALA A 465 -29.78 -55.74 -21.04
CA ALA A 465 -29.76 -54.46 -21.76
C ALA A 465 -31.06 -54.16 -22.52
N SER A 466 -32.10 -53.76 -21.78
CA SER A 466 -33.09 -52.76 -22.22
C SER A 466 -34.05 -52.42 -21.07
N SER A 467 -33.79 -51.32 -20.36
CA SER A 467 -34.73 -50.67 -19.46
C SER A 467 -35.73 -49.79 -20.25
N GLY A 468 -36.32 -50.34 -21.31
CA GLY A 468 -37.39 -49.70 -22.08
C GLY A 468 -38.76 -50.27 -21.65
N PRO A 469 -39.84 -49.47 -21.54
CA PRO A 469 -41.09 -49.91 -20.90
C PRO A 469 -41.94 -50.91 -21.72
N SER A 470 -41.48 -51.40 -22.87
CA SER A 470 -42.39 -51.93 -23.90
C SER A 470 -41.94 -53.20 -24.62
N SER A 471 -41.22 -54.13 -23.98
CA SER A 471 -41.08 -55.48 -24.56
C SER A 471 -41.34 -56.58 -23.54
N ARG A 472 -42.45 -57.30 -23.78
CA ARG A 472 -42.90 -58.50 -23.06
C ARG A 472 -42.21 -59.78 -23.57
N ASP A 473 -41.21 -59.68 -24.44
CA ASP A 473 -40.44 -60.85 -24.87
C ASP A 473 -39.49 -61.31 -23.76
N ARG A 474 -39.59 -62.60 -23.41
CA ARG A 474 -38.77 -63.27 -22.40
C ARG A 474 -37.29 -62.96 -22.66
N LYS A 475 -36.60 -62.41 -21.66
CA LYS A 475 -35.13 -62.20 -21.63
C LYS A 475 -34.43 -63.53 -21.93
N HIS A 476 -34.02 -63.75 -23.18
CA HIS A 476 -33.29 -64.95 -23.57
C HIS A 476 -31.79 -64.67 -23.60
N VAL A 477 -31.00 -65.47 -22.89
CA VAL A 477 -29.54 -65.41 -22.92
C VAL A 477 -29.05 -65.81 -24.32
N VAL A 478 -28.20 -65.02 -24.96
CA VAL A 478 -27.68 -65.34 -26.28
C VAL A 478 -26.70 -66.51 -26.16
N PRO A 479 -26.85 -67.60 -26.94
CA PRO A 479 -25.99 -68.77 -26.81
C PRO A 479 -24.53 -68.48 -27.24
N PRO A 480 -23.53 -69.04 -26.53
CA PRO A 480 -22.10 -68.81 -26.78
C PRO A 480 -21.64 -69.04 -28.23
N SER A 481 -22.16 -70.07 -28.91
CA SER A 481 -21.76 -70.42 -30.30
C SER A 481 -22.04 -69.32 -31.32
N LYS A 482 -22.98 -68.41 -31.03
CA LYS A 482 -23.42 -67.38 -31.98
C LYS A 482 -22.52 -66.15 -32.01
N TRP A 483 -21.71 -65.91 -30.97
CA TRP A 483 -20.99 -64.64 -30.86
C TRP A 483 -19.58 -64.74 -30.25
N LEU A 484 -19.28 -65.79 -29.46
CA LEU A 484 -17.98 -65.90 -28.76
C LEU A 484 -16.90 -66.58 -29.60
N ILE A 485 -17.26 -67.45 -30.55
CA ILE A 485 -16.32 -68.30 -31.30
C ILE A 485 -16.50 -68.14 -32.81
N THR A 486 -15.42 -68.33 -33.57
CA THR A 486 -15.49 -68.34 -35.04
C THR A 486 -16.17 -69.60 -35.58
N ALA A 487 -16.79 -69.50 -36.75
CA ALA A 487 -17.45 -70.64 -37.41
C ALA A 487 -16.49 -71.81 -37.68
N ALA A 488 -15.21 -71.53 -37.92
CA ALA A 488 -14.18 -72.54 -38.16
C ALA A 488 -13.81 -73.36 -36.90
N ALA A 489 -13.91 -72.76 -35.72
CA ALA A 489 -13.56 -73.40 -34.45
C ALA A 489 -14.77 -73.99 -33.70
N LEU A 490 -15.98 -73.90 -34.28
CA LEU A 490 -17.22 -74.29 -33.62
C LEU A 490 -17.38 -75.82 -33.46
N SER A 491 -16.78 -76.61 -34.34
CA SER A 491 -16.81 -78.09 -34.28
C SER A 491 -15.92 -78.63 -33.16
N SER A 492 -14.78 -77.98 -32.91
CA SER A 492 -13.80 -78.31 -31.88
C SER A 492 -13.25 -77.02 -31.24
N PRO A 493 -13.88 -76.51 -30.17
CA PRO A 493 -13.40 -75.29 -29.53
C PRO A 493 -12.02 -75.55 -28.90
N PRO A 494 -11.01 -74.70 -29.19
CA PRO A 494 -9.67 -74.88 -28.66
C PRO A 494 -9.68 -74.66 -27.15
N THR A 495 -9.17 -75.65 -26.42
CA THR A 495 -8.96 -75.61 -24.97
C THR A 495 -7.46 -75.57 -24.68
N PRO A 496 -7.05 -74.93 -23.58
CA PRO A 496 -5.64 -74.81 -23.21
C PRO A 496 -5.03 -76.18 -22.89
N SER A 497 -3.85 -76.47 -23.46
CA SER A 497 -3.03 -77.61 -23.05
C SER A 497 -2.33 -77.32 -21.72
N PRO A 498 -2.04 -78.33 -20.87
CA PRO A 498 -1.42 -78.13 -19.55
C PRO A 498 0.04 -77.62 -19.58
N SER A 499 0.63 -77.43 -20.76
CA SER A 499 1.95 -76.84 -20.93
C SER A 499 1.92 -75.31 -20.85
N PRO A 500 2.79 -74.66 -20.05
CA PRO A 500 2.80 -73.21 -19.91
C PRO A 500 3.10 -72.55 -21.26
N VAL A 501 2.29 -71.55 -21.61
CA VAL A 501 2.37 -70.81 -22.88
C VAL A 501 3.77 -70.17 -23.00
N GLN A 502 4.63 -70.74 -23.87
CA GLN A 502 6.00 -70.28 -24.17
C GLN A 502 6.03 -69.08 -25.16
N SER A 503 4.91 -68.38 -25.35
CA SER A 503 4.88 -67.24 -26.26
C SER A 503 5.54 -66.00 -25.62
N PRO A 504 6.21 -65.15 -26.43
CA PRO A 504 6.75 -63.89 -25.95
C PRO A 504 5.66 -63.02 -25.31
N PRO A 505 5.98 -62.22 -24.27
CA PRO A 505 5.00 -61.46 -23.50
C PRO A 505 4.27 -60.38 -24.30
N HIS A 506 4.78 -59.99 -25.47
CA HIS A 506 4.21 -58.98 -26.36
C HIS A 506 3.38 -59.57 -27.52
N ILE A 507 3.32 -60.90 -27.66
CA ILE A 507 2.60 -61.56 -28.76
C ILE A 507 1.38 -62.30 -28.18
N PRO A 508 0.15 -61.90 -28.57
CA PRO A 508 -1.06 -62.60 -28.16
C PRO A 508 -1.03 -64.09 -28.50
N PRO A 509 -1.45 -64.99 -27.59
CA PRO A 509 -1.59 -66.41 -27.88
C PRO A 509 -2.56 -66.66 -29.04
N GLN A 510 -2.20 -67.54 -29.98
CA GLN A 510 -3.01 -67.85 -31.16
C GLN A 510 -4.42 -68.37 -30.81
N ILE A 511 -4.58 -69.00 -29.64
CA ILE A 511 -5.88 -69.50 -29.13
C ILE A 511 -6.90 -68.36 -29.01
N LEU A 512 -6.47 -67.13 -28.68
CA LEU A 512 -7.37 -65.97 -28.57
C LEU A 512 -7.98 -65.59 -29.91
N ALA A 513 -7.32 -65.86 -31.04
CA ALA A 513 -7.83 -65.55 -32.37
C ALA A 513 -9.09 -66.38 -32.73
N SER A 514 -9.28 -67.55 -32.10
CA SER A 514 -10.49 -68.35 -32.23
C SER A 514 -11.70 -67.72 -31.52
N TYR A 515 -11.48 -66.73 -30.64
CA TYR A 515 -12.50 -66.02 -29.87
C TYR A 515 -12.48 -64.51 -30.17
N PRO A 516 -13.14 -64.04 -31.24
CA PRO A 516 -12.99 -62.67 -31.74
C PRO A 516 -13.26 -61.56 -30.73
N PRO A 517 -14.31 -61.62 -29.88
CA PRO A 517 -14.54 -60.59 -28.87
C PRO A 517 -13.42 -60.48 -27.83
N LEU A 518 -12.77 -61.60 -27.49
CA LEU A 518 -11.66 -61.63 -26.54
C LEU A 518 -10.36 -61.17 -27.20
N ALA A 519 -10.14 -61.51 -28.47
CA ALA A 519 -9.03 -60.99 -29.27
C ALA A 519 -9.11 -59.45 -29.43
N GLU A 520 -10.29 -58.91 -29.71
CA GLU A 520 -10.52 -57.47 -29.80
C GLU A 520 -10.23 -56.78 -28.46
N HIS A 521 -10.75 -57.33 -27.36
CA HIS A 521 -10.46 -56.83 -26.01
C HIS A 521 -8.96 -56.87 -25.68
N THR A 522 -8.27 -57.95 -26.06
CA THR A 522 -6.80 -58.09 -25.91
C THR A 522 -6.08 -56.99 -26.68
N ASN A 523 -6.44 -56.77 -27.95
CA ASN A 523 -5.82 -55.74 -28.79
C ASN A 523 -6.05 -54.33 -28.23
N SER A 524 -7.25 -54.05 -27.70
CA SER A 524 -7.55 -52.77 -27.06
C SER A 524 -6.69 -52.53 -25.82
N LEU A 525 -6.54 -53.53 -24.93
CA LEU A 525 -5.68 -53.42 -23.74
C LEU A 525 -4.18 -53.29 -24.12
N LEU A 526 -3.72 -54.05 -25.11
CA LEU A 526 -2.35 -53.91 -25.63
C LEU A 526 -2.11 -52.54 -26.26
N GLY A 527 -3.13 -51.93 -26.86
CA GLY A 527 -3.08 -50.53 -27.31
C GLY A 527 -2.73 -49.57 -26.17
N VAL A 528 -3.36 -49.73 -25.00
CA VAL A 528 -3.06 -48.93 -23.80
C VAL A 528 -1.64 -49.19 -23.31
N PHE A 529 -1.20 -50.44 -23.26
CA PHE A 529 0.16 -50.80 -22.85
C PHE A 529 1.24 -50.28 -23.79
N ASN A 530 0.97 -50.26 -25.09
CA ASN A 530 1.87 -49.69 -26.09
C ASN A 530 2.02 -48.18 -25.90
N ALA A 531 0.93 -47.47 -25.56
CA ALA A 531 1.00 -46.05 -25.22
C ALA A 531 1.80 -45.81 -23.92
N LEU A 532 1.61 -46.66 -22.90
CA LEU A 532 2.32 -46.59 -21.62
C LEU A 532 3.84 -46.80 -21.78
N ARG A 533 4.27 -47.61 -22.74
CA ARG A 533 5.69 -47.89 -22.99
C ARG A 533 6.54 -46.63 -23.24
N LEU A 534 5.93 -45.55 -23.74
CA LEU A 534 6.63 -44.29 -23.97
C LEU A 534 7.04 -43.59 -22.67
N LEU A 535 6.31 -43.84 -21.57
CA LEU A 535 6.56 -43.23 -20.27
C LEU A 535 5.96 -44.11 -19.16
N ALA A 536 6.75 -45.07 -18.65
CA ALA A 536 6.34 -46.00 -17.60
C ALA A 536 7.18 -45.80 -16.32
N PRO A 537 6.74 -44.95 -15.37
CA PRO A 537 7.41 -44.80 -14.08
C PRO A 537 7.39 -46.11 -13.29
N LEU A 538 8.49 -46.42 -12.60
CA LEU A 538 8.59 -47.58 -11.71
C LEU A 538 7.73 -47.43 -10.45
N SER A 539 7.48 -46.19 -10.01
CA SER A 539 6.74 -45.89 -8.79
C SER A 539 5.28 -46.32 -8.83
N ILE A 540 4.67 -46.42 -10.02
CA ILE A 540 3.25 -46.78 -10.18
C ILE A 540 3.02 -48.27 -10.49
N HIS A 541 4.10 -49.07 -10.49
CA HIS A 541 4.03 -50.45 -10.95
C HIS A 541 2.99 -51.28 -10.17
N SER A 542 3.07 -51.26 -8.84
CA SER A 542 2.17 -51.99 -7.95
C SER A 542 0.71 -51.60 -8.16
N ASP A 543 0.47 -50.29 -8.19
CA ASP A 543 -0.86 -49.70 -8.24
C ASP A 543 -1.51 -49.99 -9.60
N LEU A 544 -0.71 -49.95 -10.67
CA LEU A 544 -1.18 -50.28 -12.00
C LEU A 544 -1.51 -51.77 -12.13
N VAL A 545 -0.72 -52.66 -11.52
CA VAL A 545 -1.04 -54.10 -11.48
C VAL A 545 -2.38 -54.33 -10.77
N GLU A 546 -2.62 -53.67 -9.63
CA GLU A 546 -3.90 -53.75 -8.91
C GLU A 546 -5.07 -53.24 -9.77
N VAL A 547 -4.92 -52.09 -10.42
CA VAL A 547 -5.96 -51.52 -11.30
C VAL A 547 -6.29 -52.47 -12.47
N ILE A 548 -5.29 -53.06 -13.10
CA ILE A 548 -5.51 -54.00 -14.21
C ILE A 548 -6.12 -55.31 -13.70
N ASN A 549 -5.66 -55.83 -12.56
CA ASN A 549 -6.25 -57.02 -11.95
C ASN A 549 -7.73 -56.80 -11.60
N ASP A 550 -8.09 -55.63 -11.10
CA ASP A 550 -9.48 -55.27 -10.81
C ASP A 550 -10.35 -55.25 -12.07
N ILE A 551 -9.83 -54.73 -13.18
CA ILE A 551 -10.52 -54.73 -14.48
C ILE A 551 -10.69 -56.17 -15.00
N LEU A 552 -9.64 -56.99 -14.92
CA LEU A 552 -9.68 -58.41 -15.31
C LEU A 552 -10.65 -59.19 -14.41
N ALA A 553 -10.65 -58.92 -13.11
CA ALA A 553 -11.55 -59.54 -12.16
C ALA A 553 -13.01 -59.17 -12.46
N HIS A 554 -13.30 -57.90 -12.74
CA HIS A 554 -14.63 -57.45 -13.14
C HIS A 554 -15.10 -58.11 -14.45
N GLY A 555 -14.19 -58.27 -15.41
CA GLY A 555 -14.46 -58.99 -16.66
C GLY A 555 -14.72 -60.48 -16.45
N GLY A 556 -13.96 -61.11 -15.56
CA GLY A 556 -14.16 -62.50 -15.15
C GLY A 556 -15.52 -62.70 -14.47
N ASP A 557 -15.88 -61.84 -13.52
CA ASP A 557 -17.19 -61.91 -12.85
C ASP A 557 -18.34 -61.71 -13.85
N SER A 558 -18.23 -60.74 -14.76
CA SER A 558 -19.21 -60.51 -15.82
C SER A 558 -19.37 -61.74 -16.73
N LEU A 559 -18.26 -62.39 -17.09
CA LEU A 559 -18.28 -63.63 -17.88
C LEU A 559 -18.92 -64.77 -17.10
N LEU A 560 -18.55 -64.98 -15.82
CA LEU A 560 -19.13 -66.02 -14.98
C LEU A 560 -20.63 -65.81 -14.75
N ASN A 561 -21.09 -64.56 -14.59
CA ASN A 561 -22.51 -64.23 -14.46
C ASN A 561 -23.29 -64.56 -15.74
N TYR A 562 -22.69 -64.29 -16.91
CA TYR A 562 -23.24 -64.72 -18.20
C TYR A 562 -23.32 -66.25 -18.28
N LEU A 563 -22.24 -66.98 -17.96
CA LEU A 563 -22.18 -68.44 -18.01
C LEU A 563 -23.14 -69.11 -17.02
N LYS A 564 -23.34 -68.52 -15.83
CA LYS A 564 -24.33 -68.96 -14.85
C LYS A 564 -25.76 -68.73 -15.34
N SER A 565 -26.02 -67.58 -15.94
CA SER A 565 -27.33 -67.30 -16.55
C SER A 565 -27.62 -68.27 -17.70
N PHE A 566 -26.60 -68.59 -18.51
CA PHE A 566 -26.69 -69.56 -19.59
C PHE A 566 -26.97 -70.99 -19.07
N SER A 567 -26.21 -71.48 -18.09
CA SER A 567 -26.39 -72.82 -17.51
C SER A 567 -27.74 -72.99 -16.80
N SER A 568 -28.23 -71.96 -16.11
CA SER A 568 -29.57 -71.95 -15.52
C SER A 568 -30.69 -72.01 -16.57
N GLY A 569 -30.55 -71.25 -17.67
CA GLY A 569 -31.47 -71.31 -18.81
C GLY A 569 -31.45 -72.66 -19.51
N LEU A 570 -30.29 -73.33 -19.51
CA LEU A 570 -30.15 -74.68 -20.03
C LEU A 570 -30.91 -75.72 -19.20
N SER A 571 -30.88 -75.58 -17.88
CA SER A 571 -31.56 -76.47 -16.94
C SER A 571 -33.09 -76.35 -17.01
N GLN A 572 -33.60 -75.19 -17.45
CA GLN A 572 -35.03 -74.92 -17.62
C GLN A 572 -35.58 -75.32 -19.00
N SER A 573 -34.71 -75.62 -19.97
CA SER A 573 -35.09 -75.92 -21.35
C SER A 573 -35.21 -77.43 -21.60
N THR A 574 -36.41 -77.89 -21.96
CA THR A 574 -36.72 -79.26 -22.38
C THR A 574 -36.55 -79.40 -23.90
N ALA A 575 -35.34 -79.74 -24.36
CA ALA A 575 -35.09 -80.05 -25.78
C ALA A 575 -35.78 -81.37 -26.16
N VAL A 576 -36.41 -81.42 -27.33
CA VAL A 576 -37.24 -82.57 -27.76
C VAL A 576 -36.64 -83.26 -28.99
N THR A 577 -35.78 -82.58 -29.76
CA THR A 577 -35.17 -83.11 -30.99
C THR A 577 -33.66 -83.36 -30.85
N ASP A 578 -33.12 -84.28 -31.65
CA ASP A 578 -31.69 -84.65 -31.62
C ASP A 578 -30.78 -83.49 -32.08
N ASP A 579 -31.22 -82.72 -33.08
CA ASP A 579 -30.54 -81.50 -33.55
C ASP A 579 -30.44 -80.41 -32.46
N GLU A 580 -31.46 -80.27 -31.61
CA GLU A 580 -31.44 -79.34 -30.47
C GLU A 580 -30.49 -79.80 -29.37
N LEU A 581 -30.41 -81.12 -29.14
CA LEU A 581 -29.47 -81.74 -28.22
C LEU A 581 -28.02 -81.56 -28.67
N GLU A 582 -27.71 -81.77 -29.95
CA GLU A 582 -26.37 -81.52 -30.50
C GLU A 582 -25.97 -80.04 -30.42
N LYS A 583 -26.89 -79.13 -30.70
CA LYS A 583 -26.66 -77.69 -30.58
C LYS A 583 -26.38 -77.28 -29.13
N ARG A 584 -27.12 -77.83 -28.16
CA ARG A 584 -26.89 -77.64 -26.73
C ARG A 584 -25.51 -78.14 -26.29
N ARG A 585 -25.11 -79.34 -26.71
CA ARG A 585 -23.78 -79.90 -26.43
C ARG A 585 -22.66 -79.05 -27.04
N ARG A 586 -22.87 -78.46 -28.21
CA ARG A 586 -21.93 -77.51 -28.82
C ARG A 586 -21.83 -76.23 -28.01
N ASP A 587 -22.95 -75.63 -27.62
CA ASP A 587 -22.96 -74.41 -26.80
C ASP A 587 -22.32 -74.59 -25.42
N GLN A 588 -22.53 -75.75 -24.78
CA GLN A 588 -21.86 -76.11 -23.52
C GLN A 588 -20.35 -76.27 -23.69
N ARG A 589 -19.90 -76.93 -24.76
CA ARG A 589 -18.47 -77.07 -25.05
C ARG A 589 -17.80 -75.72 -25.28
N VAL A 590 -18.47 -74.80 -25.97
CA VAL A 590 -17.98 -73.42 -26.17
C VAL A 590 -17.98 -72.64 -24.84
N ALA A 591 -19.02 -72.78 -24.01
CA ALA A 591 -19.10 -72.16 -22.68
C ALA A 591 -17.98 -72.63 -21.73
N TYR A 592 -17.66 -73.91 -21.75
CA TYR A 592 -16.54 -74.47 -21.01
C TYR A 592 -15.20 -73.91 -21.52
N ALA A 593 -14.99 -73.95 -22.83
CA ALA A 593 -13.73 -73.56 -23.43
C ALA A 593 -13.41 -72.07 -23.24
N ILE A 594 -14.40 -71.17 -23.35
CA ILE A 594 -14.17 -69.73 -23.14
C ILE A 594 -13.82 -69.38 -21.69
N GLY A 595 -14.46 -70.02 -20.70
CA GLY A 595 -14.15 -69.77 -19.30
C GLY A 595 -12.74 -70.25 -18.94
N GLU A 596 -12.34 -71.41 -19.48
CA GLU A 596 -10.98 -71.93 -19.31
C GLU A 596 -9.96 -71.01 -20.02
N VAL A 597 -10.23 -70.58 -21.26
CA VAL A 597 -9.34 -69.67 -22.02
C VAL A 597 -9.21 -68.31 -21.34
N TYR A 598 -10.29 -67.77 -20.77
CA TYR A 598 -10.25 -66.49 -20.07
C TYR A 598 -9.31 -66.54 -18.85
N LEU A 599 -9.47 -67.54 -17.98
CA LEU A 599 -8.73 -67.61 -16.71
C LEU A 599 -7.33 -68.18 -16.85
N SER A 600 -7.12 -69.17 -17.72
CA SER A 600 -5.81 -69.86 -17.84
C SER A 600 -4.89 -69.26 -18.90
N VAL A 601 -5.44 -68.54 -19.90
CA VAL A 601 -4.66 -67.98 -21.01
C VAL A 601 -4.70 -66.45 -21.01
N PHE A 602 -5.89 -65.84 -21.02
CA PHE A 602 -6.02 -64.40 -21.18
C PHE A 602 -5.53 -63.62 -19.96
N VAL A 603 -6.02 -63.93 -18.74
CA VAL A 603 -5.61 -63.23 -17.51
C VAL A 603 -4.09 -63.30 -17.28
N PRO A 604 -3.44 -64.49 -17.32
CA PRO A 604 -1.99 -64.59 -17.13
C PRO A 604 -1.21 -63.92 -18.26
N PHE A 605 -1.74 -63.90 -19.49
CA PHE A 605 -1.11 -63.20 -20.61
C PHE A 605 -1.10 -61.68 -20.39
N ILE A 606 -2.23 -61.07 -20.01
CA ILE A 606 -2.30 -59.62 -19.78
C ILE A 606 -1.40 -59.19 -18.62
N GLN A 607 -1.40 -59.97 -17.52
CA GLN A 607 -0.48 -59.72 -16.39
C GLN A 607 0.98 -59.80 -16.83
N ARG A 608 1.34 -60.81 -17.62
CA ARG A 608 2.71 -60.96 -18.17
C ARG A 608 3.07 -59.83 -19.13
N ALA A 609 2.13 -59.39 -19.97
CA ALA A 609 2.32 -58.29 -20.90
C ALA A 609 2.65 -56.98 -20.16
N LEU A 610 1.98 -56.72 -19.03
CA LEU A 610 2.27 -55.58 -18.17
C LEU A 610 3.63 -55.73 -17.45
N VAL A 611 3.81 -56.79 -16.67
CA VAL A 611 4.94 -56.94 -15.75
C VAL A 611 6.25 -57.26 -16.48
N GLN A 612 6.24 -58.21 -17.42
CA GLN A 612 7.43 -58.58 -18.19
C GLN A 612 7.57 -57.77 -19.48
N GLY A 613 6.46 -57.41 -20.13
CA GLY A 613 6.48 -56.70 -21.40
C GLY A 613 6.83 -55.22 -21.27
N ILE A 614 6.36 -54.53 -20.23
CA ILE A 614 6.63 -53.09 -20.01
C ILE A 614 7.76 -52.88 -19.00
N TYR A 615 7.69 -53.55 -17.85
CA TYR A 615 8.62 -53.32 -16.74
C TYR A 615 9.84 -54.25 -16.72
N GLY A 616 9.80 -55.38 -17.44
CA GLY A 616 10.91 -56.34 -17.51
C GLY A 616 11.11 -57.21 -16.27
N ASN A 617 10.18 -57.16 -15.29
CA ASN A 617 10.32 -57.88 -14.03
C ASN A 617 9.85 -59.35 -14.18
N SER A 618 10.79 -60.29 -14.25
CA SER A 618 10.46 -61.71 -14.41
C SER A 618 10.04 -62.40 -13.10
N GLU A 619 10.50 -61.89 -11.94
CA GLU A 619 10.27 -62.49 -10.62
C GLU A 619 8.90 -62.17 -10.02
N GLU A 620 8.40 -60.94 -10.17
CA GLU A 620 7.07 -60.52 -9.69
C GLU A 620 5.91 -61.12 -10.50
N ALA A 621 6.16 -61.59 -11.74
CA ALA A 621 5.15 -62.26 -12.54
C ALA A 621 4.58 -63.53 -11.86
N LYS A 622 5.30 -64.10 -10.88
CA LYS A 622 4.84 -65.24 -10.08
C LYS A 622 4.05 -64.83 -8.83
N SER A 623 4.28 -63.63 -8.28
CA SER A 623 3.54 -63.10 -7.11
C SER A 623 2.24 -62.43 -7.52
N VAL A 624 2.16 -61.83 -8.72
CA VAL A 624 0.96 -61.18 -9.27
C VAL A 624 -0.21 -62.18 -9.50
N THR A 625 0.09 -63.46 -9.65
CA THR A 625 -0.91 -64.56 -9.65
C THR A 625 -1.60 -64.79 -8.29
N ALA A 626 -1.19 -64.09 -7.23
CA ALA A 626 -1.74 -64.24 -5.88
C ALA A 626 -2.75 -63.13 -5.48
N ASP A 627 -3.35 -62.44 -6.46
CA ASP A 627 -4.42 -61.48 -6.16
C ASP A 627 -5.68 -62.20 -5.65
N ALA A 628 -6.14 -61.82 -4.46
CA ALA A 628 -7.30 -62.41 -3.79
C ALA A 628 -8.58 -62.32 -4.64
N LYS A 629 -8.77 -61.25 -5.42
CA LYS A 629 -9.97 -61.10 -6.27
C LYS A 629 -9.97 -62.07 -7.43
N LEU A 630 -8.81 -62.26 -8.08
CA LEU A 630 -8.66 -63.23 -9.16
C LEU A 630 -8.74 -64.67 -8.66
N GLN A 631 -8.23 -64.95 -7.46
CA GLN A 631 -8.39 -66.25 -6.80
C GLN A 631 -9.86 -66.57 -6.53
N GLN A 632 -10.64 -65.62 -6.00
CA GLN A 632 -12.09 -65.81 -5.79
C GLN A 632 -12.83 -66.13 -7.10
N ILE A 633 -12.41 -65.53 -8.22
CA ILE A 633 -12.99 -65.81 -9.54
C ILE A 633 -12.60 -67.20 -10.02
N SER A 634 -11.35 -67.61 -9.82
CA SER A 634 -10.90 -68.99 -10.11
C SER A 634 -11.70 -70.00 -9.30
N GLU A 635 -11.90 -69.79 -8.00
CA GLU A 635 -12.72 -70.67 -7.15
C GLU A 635 -14.18 -70.75 -7.61
N ARG A 636 -14.75 -69.62 -8.04
CA ARG A 636 -16.12 -69.60 -8.60
C ARG A 636 -16.20 -70.31 -9.94
N TRP A 637 -15.15 -70.23 -10.77
CA TRP A 637 -15.05 -71.02 -11.98
C TRP A 637 -14.96 -72.51 -11.69
N ASP A 638 -14.11 -72.93 -10.75
CA ASP A 638 -13.96 -74.33 -10.37
C ASP A 638 -15.27 -74.97 -9.88
N LYS A 639 -16.14 -74.18 -9.23
CA LYS A 639 -17.50 -74.61 -8.84
C LYS A 639 -18.45 -74.77 -10.03
N LEU A 640 -18.32 -73.93 -11.07
CA LEU A 640 -19.20 -73.92 -12.24
C LEU A 640 -18.72 -74.87 -13.37
N LYS A 641 -17.42 -75.18 -13.37
CA LYS A 641 -16.75 -76.12 -14.27
C LYS A 641 -17.42 -77.50 -14.38
N PRO A 642 -17.78 -78.20 -13.28
CA PRO A 642 -18.43 -79.51 -13.36
C PRO A 642 -19.83 -79.46 -13.95
N GLU A 643 -20.60 -78.39 -13.74
CA GLU A 643 -21.96 -78.24 -14.29
C GLU A 643 -21.96 -78.15 -15.83
N LEU A 644 -20.91 -77.53 -16.39
CA LEU A 644 -20.69 -77.43 -17.83
C LEU A 644 -20.05 -78.69 -18.43
N GLN A 645 -19.26 -79.45 -17.65
CA GLN A 645 -18.64 -80.72 -18.10
C GLN A 645 -19.60 -81.92 -18.05
N GLN A 646 -20.37 -82.09 -16.97
CA GLN A 646 -21.18 -83.30 -16.71
C GLN A 646 -22.41 -83.47 -17.63
N SER A 647 -22.80 -82.41 -18.34
CA SER A 647 -23.92 -82.45 -19.30
C SER A 647 -23.47 -82.69 -20.75
N SER A 648 -22.16 -82.91 -20.96
CA SER A 648 -21.54 -83.19 -22.26
C SER A 648 -21.23 -84.66 -22.52
N SER A 649 -21.35 -85.51 -21.49
CA SER A 649 -21.16 -86.98 -21.57
C SER A 649 -22.42 -87.71 -22.01
#